data_AF-A0A644ZG06-F1
#
_entry.id   AF-A0A644ZG06-F1
#
_cell.length_a   1.000
_cell.length_b   1.000
_cell.length_c   1.000
_cell.angle_alpha   90.00
_cell.angle_beta   90.00
_cell.angle_gamma   90.00
#
_symmetry.space_group_name_H-M   'P 1'
#
loop_
_entity.id
_entity.type
_entity.pdbx_description
1 polymer ?
#
loop_
_entity_poly.entity_id
_entity_poly.type
_entity_poly.pdbx_seq_one_letter_code
_entity_poly.pdbx_strand_id
1 'polypeptide(L)'
;MLALFKESAESIKEREDGELVPFNIFYDALQQFLDHSHAGVITRALANDYINPDHEEDNFNVNVLKTLFMVKYVKEIQANTENITSLMVSNLNQDRRELKDKVEAALDVLVRQMLIQKNGDLYIFLTNEEQEINREIESQMVETGTVLQKIAELIFEDIYPEKKYRHPSFNNRYIFSINQFVDEIPYKGNQNNDFGIRIITPQSSMSGDDQMLRMASNDGKHVFINLPNDAGFLNEMRSALKIDKYIGFANANTIPKFDEIRAIKQRESRAHKDRAKLFLQEALKDADFYIKGDKVQTNVKDFKMRVNDALERVVNMVFHKLTYINAPKDDIDIRNLLKKDLDNTISLDMDVTENEFAIKEVTDFIHLKTQGHSRISMKVIKDRFSGAPYGYTDTDIEWIVTKSFRNDRVALFVNGESVSLLTETTDKLFDYLTKKAYTEKLMLEEKENISDRLKKALKDVSLELFDTSITTTDTDGMIYAFLQSSRELIEDMRQLKVNYAMKEYPGKETIEEGIQLLGKPTEMKNPANIFKYVADHVADYLELSDEFRPLRTFFIGKQKEHWDNALRKVKIFEDSKIFIVNPELEKIVHSMKNILNKPIKDNLIKDLPGHTERFVEIYNDLLQHYTEPVLQAIEDAQNRVEDELQGTDLVDKLLPSYRQAFKNLIDKAESSVDVAKLNTVSLEADTLKVRFLAEISKEKEKAIEPVVPITGEGKIKPIGVKPKTNKHVSIKAINPATTWQIETKQDVEQYLGTLRARLIDMLEEDTIVNIEF
;
A
#
# COMPACT_ATOMS: atom_id res chain seq x y z
N MET A 1 36.23 -65.76 64.95
CA MET A 1 35.75 -64.74 65.91
C MET A 1 36.41 -64.87 67.28
N LEU A 2 36.28 -66.00 68.00
CA LEU A 2 37.00 -66.21 69.28
C LEU A 2 38.53 -66.07 69.18
N ALA A 3 39.11 -66.47 68.04
CA ALA A 3 40.53 -66.28 67.75
C ALA A 3 40.96 -64.80 67.79
N LEU A 4 40.12 -63.87 67.32
CA LEU A 4 40.42 -62.43 67.30
C LEU A 4 40.52 -61.85 68.72
N PHE A 5 39.57 -62.22 69.58
CA PHE A 5 39.57 -61.80 70.98
C PHE A 5 40.76 -62.38 71.73
N LYS A 6 41.12 -63.65 71.45
CA LYS A 6 42.30 -64.29 72.06
C LYS A 6 43.59 -63.57 71.65
N GLU A 7 43.80 -63.36 70.36
CA GLU A 7 45.02 -62.74 69.82
C GLU A 7 45.16 -61.28 70.26
N SER A 8 44.05 -60.52 70.29
CA SER A 8 44.02 -59.15 70.80
C SER A 8 44.28 -59.07 72.32
N ALA A 9 43.88 -60.08 73.09
CA ALA A 9 44.20 -60.15 74.52
C ALA A 9 45.65 -60.57 74.77
N GLU A 10 46.19 -61.47 73.94
CA GLU A 10 47.59 -61.89 74.00
C GLU A 10 48.55 -60.74 73.67
N SER A 11 48.17 -59.79 72.82
CA SER A 11 49.01 -58.64 72.45
C SER A 11 49.18 -57.60 73.57
N ILE A 12 48.27 -57.57 74.54
CA ILE A 12 48.31 -56.65 75.69
C ILE A 12 48.60 -57.34 77.03
N LYS A 13 48.82 -58.66 77.05
CA LYS A 13 48.93 -59.45 78.29
C LYS A 13 50.06 -59.04 79.24
N GLU A 14 51.11 -58.41 78.71
CA GLU A 14 52.29 -57.96 79.47
C GLU A 14 52.22 -56.46 79.82
N ARG A 15 51.09 -55.78 79.51
CA ARG A 15 50.88 -54.35 79.82
C ARG A 15 50.32 -54.17 81.23
N GLU A 16 50.45 -52.95 81.77
CA GLU A 16 50.06 -52.62 83.14
C GLU A 16 48.53 -52.61 83.36
N ASP A 17 48.12 -52.70 84.63
CA ASP A 17 46.72 -52.65 85.03
C ASP A 17 46.07 -51.32 84.59
N GLY A 18 44.91 -51.42 83.94
CA GLY A 18 44.17 -50.26 83.41
C GLY A 18 44.33 -50.04 81.90
N GLU A 19 45.07 -50.91 81.21
CA GLU A 19 45.10 -50.95 79.75
C GLU A 19 43.78 -51.51 79.19
N LEU A 20 43.28 -50.88 78.13
CA LEU A 20 42.13 -51.30 77.34
C LEU A 20 42.62 -51.86 76.01
N VAL A 21 41.76 -52.59 75.30
CA VAL A 21 42.04 -53.03 73.92
C VAL A 21 41.38 -52.04 72.95
N PRO A 22 42.15 -51.11 72.34
CA PRO A 22 41.66 -50.29 71.24
C PRO A 22 41.09 -51.12 70.09
N PHE A 23 40.12 -50.55 69.37
CA PHE A 23 39.44 -51.25 68.30
C PHE A 23 40.36 -51.60 67.12
N ASN A 24 41.42 -50.81 66.88
CA ASN A 24 42.42 -51.12 65.84
C ASN A 24 43.17 -52.43 66.09
N ILE A 25 43.34 -52.89 67.33
CA ILE A 25 44.07 -54.14 67.63
C ILE A 25 43.35 -55.35 67.02
N PHE A 26 42.01 -55.31 66.96
CA PHE A 26 41.22 -56.36 66.32
C PHE A 26 41.48 -56.49 64.82
N TYR A 27 41.97 -55.43 64.16
CA TYR A 27 42.37 -55.48 62.76
C TYR A 27 43.55 -56.44 62.55
N ASP A 28 44.53 -56.44 63.45
CA ASP A 28 45.76 -57.21 63.27
C ASP A 28 45.46 -58.71 63.24
N ALA A 29 44.55 -59.16 64.11
CA ALA A 29 44.05 -60.53 64.11
C ALA A 29 43.14 -60.84 62.90
N LEU A 30 42.48 -59.83 62.33
CA LEU A 30 41.64 -59.97 61.14
C LEU A 30 42.43 -59.98 59.83
N GLN A 31 43.63 -59.38 59.81
CA GLN A 31 44.40 -59.12 58.60
C GLN A 31 44.64 -60.39 57.75
N GLN A 32 44.85 -61.53 58.40
CA GLN A 32 45.08 -62.83 57.74
C GLN A 32 43.87 -63.36 56.97
N PHE A 33 42.68 -62.82 57.23
CA PHE A 33 41.40 -63.24 56.63
C PHE A 33 40.83 -62.20 55.64
N LEU A 34 41.54 -61.09 55.40
CA LEU A 34 41.11 -60.02 54.50
C LEU A 34 41.58 -60.23 53.06
N ASP A 35 40.75 -59.83 52.10
CA ASP A 35 41.16 -59.78 50.69
C ASP A 35 42.33 -58.81 50.48
N HIS A 36 43.20 -59.13 49.53
CA HIS A 36 44.42 -58.35 49.24
C HIS A 36 44.13 -56.89 48.85
N SER A 37 42.94 -56.58 48.32
CA SER A 37 42.50 -55.21 47.99
C SER A 37 42.32 -54.33 49.22
N HIS A 38 41.99 -54.92 50.38
CA HIS A 38 41.79 -54.21 51.64
C HIS A 38 43.07 -54.18 52.49
N ALA A 39 43.73 -55.34 52.66
CA ALA A 39 44.97 -55.43 53.41
C ALA A 39 46.11 -54.61 52.76
N GLY A 40 46.17 -54.59 51.43
CA GLY A 40 47.20 -53.87 50.69
C GLY A 40 47.15 -52.34 50.85
N VAL A 41 46.01 -51.74 51.21
CA VAL A 41 45.94 -50.31 51.55
C VAL A 41 46.74 -50.02 52.82
N ILE A 42 46.51 -50.83 53.86
CA ILE A 42 47.11 -50.63 55.19
C ILE A 42 48.59 -50.98 55.18
N THR A 43 48.99 -52.04 54.47
CA THR A 43 50.42 -52.37 54.27
C THR A 43 51.16 -51.24 53.54
N ARG A 44 50.56 -50.63 52.52
CA ARG A 44 51.18 -49.48 51.83
C ARG A 44 51.20 -48.23 52.68
N ALA A 45 50.21 -48.01 53.55
CA ALA A 45 50.21 -46.90 54.50
C ALA A 45 51.34 -47.02 55.52
N LEU A 46 51.64 -48.24 56.00
CA LEU A 46 52.79 -48.50 56.89
C LEU A 46 54.14 -48.19 56.24
N ALA A 47 54.26 -48.45 54.94
CA ALA A 47 55.47 -48.20 54.17
C ALA A 47 55.57 -46.79 53.56
N ASN A 48 54.61 -45.89 53.82
CA ASN A 48 54.55 -44.56 53.21
C ASN A 48 55.24 -43.52 54.10
N ASP A 49 56.31 -42.90 53.59
CA ASP A 49 57.13 -41.91 54.29
C ASP A 49 56.37 -40.67 54.80
N TYR A 50 55.22 -40.33 54.20
CA TYR A 50 54.39 -39.21 54.68
C TYR A 50 53.44 -39.60 55.81
N ILE A 51 53.09 -40.89 55.92
CA ILE A 51 52.15 -41.41 56.93
C ILE A 51 52.91 -41.96 58.14
N ASN A 52 54.00 -42.67 57.86
CA ASN A 52 54.89 -43.30 58.83
C ASN A 52 56.35 -42.91 58.52
N PRO A 53 56.75 -41.66 58.80
CA PRO A 53 58.09 -41.15 58.45
C PRO A 53 59.23 -41.92 59.09
N ASP A 54 59.00 -42.43 60.30
CA ASP A 54 59.99 -43.16 61.10
C ASP A 54 59.93 -44.69 60.87
N HIS A 55 59.06 -45.15 59.96
CA HIS A 55 58.82 -46.57 59.66
C HIS A 55 58.57 -47.44 60.91
N GLU A 56 57.81 -46.91 61.87
CA GLU A 56 57.41 -47.61 63.08
C GLU A 56 56.56 -48.84 62.73
N GLU A 57 56.79 -49.95 63.44
CA GLU A 57 55.95 -51.15 63.29
C GLU A 57 54.51 -50.91 63.77
N ASP A 58 54.34 -50.07 64.81
CA ASP A 58 53.05 -49.67 65.38
C ASP A 58 52.85 -48.15 65.27
N ASN A 59 52.42 -47.69 64.09
CA ASN A 59 52.24 -46.28 63.81
C ASN A 59 50.81 -45.78 64.10
N PHE A 60 50.70 -44.64 64.79
CA PHE A 60 49.40 -44.07 65.18
C PHE A 60 48.48 -43.72 63.99
N ASN A 61 49.02 -43.12 62.92
CA ASN A 61 48.22 -42.75 61.74
C ASN A 61 47.64 -44.00 61.05
N VAL A 62 48.43 -45.06 60.97
CA VAL A 62 47.97 -46.35 60.45
C VAL A 62 46.92 -46.97 61.36
N ASN A 63 47.05 -46.86 62.69
CA ASN A 63 46.04 -47.37 63.62
C ASN A 63 44.70 -46.65 63.48
N VAL A 64 44.70 -45.34 63.23
CA VAL A 64 43.47 -44.60 62.89
C VAL A 64 42.86 -45.14 61.58
N LEU A 65 43.69 -45.42 60.57
CA LEU A 65 43.24 -46.02 59.31
C LEU A 65 42.65 -47.44 59.50
N LYS A 66 43.26 -48.27 60.36
CA LYS A 66 42.74 -49.59 60.75
C LYS A 66 41.36 -49.47 61.40
N THR A 67 41.19 -48.53 62.34
CA THR A 67 39.90 -48.27 62.99
C THR A 67 38.83 -47.85 61.97
N LEU A 68 39.16 -46.97 61.03
CA LEU A 68 38.25 -46.55 59.96
C LEU A 68 37.85 -47.70 59.03
N PHE A 69 38.78 -48.60 58.72
CA PHE A 69 38.48 -49.82 57.97
C PHE A 69 37.47 -50.70 58.74
N MET A 70 37.71 -50.90 60.04
CA MET A 70 36.89 -51.76 60.88
C MET A 70 35.44 -51.28 61.02
N VAL A 71 35.21 -49.95 60.96
CA VAL A 71 33.85 -49.38 61.03
C VAL A 71 33.22 -49.12 59.67
N LYS A 72 33.94 -49.26 58.54
CA LYS A 72 33.46 -48.92 57.19
C LYS A 72 32.09 -49.53 56.84
N TYR A 73 31.87 -50.77 57.24
CA TYR A 73 30.64 -51.53 56.92
C TYR A 73 29.65 -51.63 58.10
N VAL A 74 29.92 -50.95 59.22
CA VAL A 74 29.08 -50.95 60.42
C VAL A 74 28.19 -49.72 60.41
N LYS A 75 26.91 -49.88 60.06
CA LYS A 75 25.97 -48.76 59.85
C LYS A 75 25.64 -48.02 61.15
N GLU A 76 25.76 -48.70 62.28
CA GLU A 76 25.46 -48.21 63.62
C GLU A 76 26.52 -47.24 64.14
N ILE A 77 27.74 -47.27 63.57
CA ILE A 77 28.86 -46.43 64.00
C ILE A 77 29.10 -45.33 62.98
N GLN A 78 28.88 -44.08 63.39
CA GLN A 78 29.27 -42.93 62.60
C GLN A 78 30.78 -42.69 62.76
N ALA A 79 31.55 -42.79 61.68
CA ALA A 79 32.99 -42.57 61.68
C ALA A 79 33.36 -41.07 61.76
N ASN A 80 32.91 -40.36 62.79
CA ASN A 80 33.29 -38.98 63.10
C ASN A 80 34.46 -38.95 64.09
N THR A 81 35.13 -37.80 64.22
CA THR A 81 36.32 -37.65 65.09
C THR A 81 36.06 -38.13 66.53
N GLU A 82 34.91 -37.82 67.12
CA GLU A 82 34.55 -38.21 68.49
C GLU A 82 34.46 -39.73 68.67
N ASN A 83 33.81 -40.42 67.75
CA ASN A 83 33.64 -41.87 67.79
C ASN A 83 34.96 -42.58 67.50
N ILE A 84 35.76 -42.10 66.54
CA ILE A 84 37.09 -42.66 66.25
C ILE A 84 38.02 -42.49 67.46
N THR A 85 38.02 -41.32 68.09
CA THR A 85 38.75 -41.08 69.35
C THR A 85 38.34 -42.09 70.42
N SER A 86 37.03 -42.34 70.56
CA SER A 86 36.49 -43.26 71.57
C SER A 86 36.88 -44.73 71.29
N LEU A 87 36.96 -45.13 70.03
CA LEU A 87 37.40 -46.48 69.61
C LEU A 87 38.92 -46.68 69.76
N MET A 88 39.69 -45.60 69.84
CA MET A 88 41.15 -45.60 69.92
C MET A 88 41.69 -45.48 71.36
N VAL A 89 40.82 -45.38 72.37
CA VAL A 89 41.24 -45.29 73.79
C VAL A 89 41.95 -46.57 74.19
N SER A 90 43.18 -46.45 74.69
CA SER A 90 44.04 -47.57 75.07
C SER A 90 44.27 -47.70 76.57
N ASN A 91 43.96 -46.68 77.38
CA ASN A 91 44.19 -46.72 78.82
C ASN A 91 43.13 -45.92 79.59
N LEU A 92 42.75 -46.37 80.78
CA LEU A 92 41.76 -45.70 81.64
C LEU A 92 42.16 -44.27 82.05
N ASN A 93 43.47 -43.99 82.14
CA ASN A 93 44.01 -42.69 82.55
C ASN A 93 44.38 -41.79 81.36
N GLN A 94 44.06 -42.19 80.12
CA GLN A 94 44.45 -41.45 78.91
C GLN A 94 43.72 -40.11 78.79
N ASP A 95 44.44 -39.03 78.47
CA ASP A 95 43.82 -37.73 78.16
C ASP A 95 43.07 -37.82 76.83
N ARG A 96 41.73 -37.80 76.92
CA ARG A 96 40.83 -37.87 75.76
C ARG A 96 40.98 -36.67 74.83
N ARG A 97 41.33 -35.49 75.33
CA ARG A 97 41.53 -34.29 74.51
C ARG A 97 42.82 -34.40 73.71
N GLU A 98 43.92 -34.83 74.34
CA GLU A 98 45.18 -35.08 73.63
C GLU A 98 45.02 -36.18 72.56
N LEU A 99 44.29 -37.26 72.88
CA LEU A 99 43.99 -38.31 71.90
C LEU A 99 43.17 -37.77 70.73
N LYS A 100 42.15 -36.94 71.00
CA LYS A 100 41.34 -36.31 69.95
C LYS A 100 42.19 -35.46 69.01
N ASP A 101 43.06 -34.61 69.55
CA ASP A 101 43.95 -33.75 68.76
C ASP A 101 44.87 -34.60 67.86
N LYS A 102 45.40 -35.72 68.38
CA LYS A 102 46.19 -36.69 67.59
C LYS A 102 45.36 -37.37 66.49
N VAL A 103 44.12 -37.76 66.79
CA VAL A 103 43.20 -38.35 65.80
C VAL A 103 42.88 -37.35 64.70
N GLU A 104 42.61 -36.08 65.01
CA GLU A 104 42.38 -35.03 64.00
C GLU A 104 43.59 -34.85 63.08
N ALA A 105 44.80 -34.77 63.64
CA ALA A 105 46.03 -34.68 62.86
C ALA A 105 46.24 -35.90 61.94
N ALA A 106 45.98 -37.11 62.45
CA ALA A 106 46.06 -38.35 61.68
C ALA A 106 45.05 -38.37 60.52
N LEU A 107 43.80 -37.99 60.79
CA LEU A 107 42.74 -37.91 59.78
C LEU A 107 43.11 -36.94 58.66
N ASP A 108 43.69 -35.78 58.99
CA ASP A 108 44.16 -34.81 57.99
C ASP A 108 45.26 -35.39 57.09
N VAL A 109 46.23 -36.11 57.65
CA VAL A 109 47.27 -36.81 56.88
C VAL A 109 46.67 -37.87 55.96
N LEU A 110 45.75 -38.69 56.47
CA LEU A 110 45.11 -39.76 55.71
C LEU A 110 44.22 -39.23 54.58
N VAL A 111 43.52 -38.11 54.79
CA VAL A 111 42.75 -37.42 53.74
C VAL A 111 43.67 -36.90 52.65
N ARG A 112 44.79 -36.25 53.01
CA ARG A 112 45.78 -35.74 52.04
C ARG A 112 46.39 -36.84 51.20
N GLN A 113 46.63 -38.01 51.78
CA GLN A 113 47.15 -39.19 51.07
C GLN A 113 46.06 -39.97 50.32
N MET A 114 44.81 -39.47 50.27
CA MET A 114 43.66 -40.08 49.64
C MET A 114 43.37 -41.51 50.13
N LEU A 115 43.71 -41.87 51.37
CA LEU A 115 43.40 -43.18 51.94
C LEU A 115 42.00 -43.21 52.56
N ILE A 116 41.49 -42.04 52.93
CA ILE A 116 40.15 -41.85 53.48
C ILE A 116 39.50 -40.63 52.80
N GLN A 117 38.17 -40.63 52.71
CA GLN A 117 37.38 -39.51 52.21
C GLN A 117 36.63 -38.84 53.36
N LYS A 118 36.66 -37.51 53.41
CA LYS A 118 35.87 -36.71 54.35
C LYS A 118 34.58 -36.24 53.68
N ASN A 119 33.44 -36.64 54.22
CA ASN A 119 32.11 -36.23 53.78
C ASN A 119 31.39 -35.51 54.93
N GLY A 120 31.49 -34.18 54.97
CA GLY A 120 31.07 -33.41 56.14
C GLY A 120 31.93 -33.76 57.36
N ASP A 121 31.29 -34.27 58.41
CA ASP A 121 31.96 -34.67 59.66
C ASP A 121 32.31 -36.17 59.72
N LEU A 122 32.02 -36.92 58.64
CA LEU A 122 32.26 -38.36 58.56
C LEU A 122 33.50 -38.67 57.72
N TYR A 123 34.28 -39.65 58.18
CA TYR A 123 35.47 -40.16 57.51
C TYR A 123 35.23 -41.59 57.02
N ILE A 124 35.51 -41.84 55.75
CA ILE A 124 35.24 -43.14 55.10
C ILE A 124 36.55 -43.71 54.59
N PHE A 125 36.89 -44.94 54.99
CA PHE A 125 38.05 -45.65 54.46
C PHE A 125 37.88 -45.94 52.96
N LEU A 126 38.92 -45.72 52.15
CA LEU A 126 38.90 -45.96 50.70
C LEU A 126 39.66 -47.24 50.32
N THR A 127 39.01 -48.12 49.55
CA THR A 127 39.69 -49.30 48.96
C THR A 127 40.65 -48.90 47.85
N ASN A 128 41.56 -49.79 47.44
CA ASN A 128 42.48 -49.52 46.32
C ASN A 128 41.75 -48.99 45.08
N GLU A 129 40.61 -49.59 44.73
CA GLU A 129 39.79 -49.24 43.59
C GLU A 129 39.16 -47.85 43.75
N GLU A 130 38.59 -47.54 44.93
CA GLU A 130 38.01 -46.22 45.21
C GLU A 130 39.05 -45.10 45.19
N GLN A 131 40.28 -45.38 45.64
CA GLN A 131 41.40 -44.43 45.59
C GLN A 131 41.84 -44.16 44.15
N GLU A 132 41.90 -45.20 43.31
CA GLU A 132 42.22 -45.06 41.89
C GLU A 132 41.17 -44.22 41.17
N ILE A 133 39.89 -44.51 41.40
CA ILE A 133 38.77 -43.73 40.87
C ILE A 133 38.85 -42.25 41.29
N ASN A 134 39.16 -41.96 42.56
CA ASN A 134 39.31 -40.59 43.03
C ASN A 134 40.49 -39.86 42.33
N ARG A 135 41.62 -40.54 42.13
CA ARG A 135 42.76 -39.99 41.37
C ARG A 135 42.41 -39.76 39.91
N GLU A 136 41.70 -40.69 39.27
CA GLU A 136 41.21 -40.54 37.89
C GLU A 136 40.22 -39.38 37.75
N ILE A 137 39.33 -39.18 38.72
CA ILE A 137 38.41 -38.03 38.77
C ILE A 137 39.21 -36.74 38.91
N GLU A 138 40.17 -36.66 39.84
CA GLU A 138 40.94 -35.43 40.07
C GLU A 138 41.80 -35.04 38.85
N SER A 139 42.31 -36.03 38.12
CA SER A 139 43.06 -35.81 36.88
C SER A 139 42.19 -35.42 35.68
N GLN A 140 40.85 -35.47 35.79
CA GLN A 140 39.97 -35.01 34.71
C GLN A 140 40.18 -33.50 34.46
N MET A 141 40.54 -33.18 33.22
CA MET A 141 40.58 -31.79 32.77
C MET A 141 39.18 -31.30 32.42
N VAL A 142 38.73 -30.25 33.10
CA VAL A 142 37.47 -29.55 32.81
C VAL A 142 37.81 -28.14 32.38
N GLU A 143 37.39 -27.77 31.17
CA GLU A 143 37.60 -26.44 30.62
C GLU A 143 36.83 -25.39 31.43
N THR A 144 37.46 -24.23 31.69
CA THR A 144 36.84 -23.11 32.40
C THR A 144 35.57 -22.62 31.70
N GLY A 145 35.54 -22.62 30.36
CA GLY A 145 34.35 -22.26 29.59
C GLY A 145 33.13 -23.13 29.90
N THR A 146 33.33 -24.45 30.06
CA THR A 146 32.27 -25.38 30.45
C THR A 146 31.76 -25.11 31.87
N VAL A 147 32.66 -24.78 32.80
CA VAL A 147 32.27 -24.38 34.16
C VAL A 147 31.41 -23.12 34.13
N LEU A 148 31.87 -22.08 33.42
CA LEU A 148 31.14 -20.82 33.28
C LEU A 148 29.80 -20.99 32.58
N GLN A 149 29.69 -21.86 31.57
CA GLN A 149 28.42 -22.17 30.93
C GLN A 149 27.43 -22.82 31.91
N LYS A 150 27.89 -23.73 32.76
CA LYS A 150 27.04 -24.32 33.81
C LYS A 150 26.65 -23.34 34.90
N ILE A 151 27.53 -22.40 35.23
CA ILE A 151 27.17 -21.27 36.10
C ILE A 151 26.11 -20.39 35.44
N ALA A 152 26.27 -20.07 34.15
CA ALA A 152 25.28 -19.31 33.40
C ALA A 152 23.91 -20.02 33.38
N GLU A 153 23.88 -21.34 33.22
CA GLU A 153 22.66 -22.15 33.36
C GLU A 153 22.03 -22.00 34.76
N LEU A 154 22.81 -22.13 35.84
CA LEU A 154 22.30 -21.95 37.21
C LEU A 154 21.75 -20.54 37.44
N ILE A 155 22.41 -19.50 36.93
CA ILE A 155 21.96 -18.12 37.11
C ILE A 155 20.68 -17.88 36.30
N PHE A 156 20.68 -18.19 35.00
CA PHE A 156 19.62 -17.77 34.09
C PHE A 156 18.49 -18.80 33.89
N GLU A 157 18.57 -20.01 34.48
CA GLU A 157 17.44 -20.96 34.53
C GLU A 157 16.80 -21.03 35.91
N ASP A 158 17.59 -20.94 36.98
CA ASP A 158 17.08 -21.11 38.35
C ASP A 158 16.92 -19.78 39.10
N ILE A 159 17.96 -18.94 39.12
CA ILE A 159 18.01 -17.76 40.01
C ILE A 159 17.28 -16.55 39.39
N TYR A 160 17.56 -16.27 38.13
CA TYR A 160 16.98 -15.18 37.34
C TYR A 160 16.52 -15.69 35.97
N PRO A 161 15.36 -16.38 35.90
CA PRO A 161 14.86 -16.99 34.66
C PRO A 161 14.27 -15.99 33.64
N GLU A 162 14.22 -14.70 33.97
CA GLU A 162 13.62 -13.68 33.12
C GLU A 162 14.48 -13.43 31.89
N LYS A 163 13.91 -13.57 30.69
CA LYS A 163 14.59 -13.28 29.40
C LYS A 163 14.16 -11.95 28.79
N LYS A 164 13.15 -11.32 29.38
CA LYS A 164 12.58 -10.06 28.94
C LYS A 164 12.29 -9.21 30.15
N TYR A 165 12.65 -7.94 30.06
CA TYR A 165 12.31 -6.93 31.05
C TYR A 165 11.01 -6.24 30.66
N ARG A 166 10.11 -6.05 31.62
CA ARG A 166 8.84 -5.33 31.45
C ARG A 166 8.97 -3.96 32.10
N HIS A 167 8.90 -2.91 31.30
CA HIS A 167 9.03 -1.55 31.80
C HIS A 167 7.75 -1.13 32.55
N PRO A 168 7.83 -0.56 33.77
CA PRO A 168 6.65 -0.25 34.60
C PRO A 168 5.65 0.72 33.96
N SER A 169 6.10 1.59 33.06
CA SER A 169 5.23 2.59 32.41
C SER A 169 4.09 1.94 31.63
N PHE A 170 2.93 2.61 31.65
CA PHE A 170 1.74 2.24 30.88
C PHE A 170 1.31 0.77 31.10
N ASN A 171 1.26 0.34 32.36
CA ASN A 171 0.81 -0.99 32.77
C ASN A 171 1.62 -2.15 32.14
N ASN A 172 2.95 -2.05 32.17
CA ASN A 172 3.86 -3.08 31.68
C ASN A 172 3.74 -3.40 30.18
N ARG A 173 3.29 -2.43 29.37
CA ARG A 173 3.10 -2.57 27.93
C ARG A 173 4.41 -2.80 27.17
N TYR A 174 5.48 -2.13 27.58
CA TYR A 174 6.78 -2.19 26.90
C TYR A 174 7.62 -3.34 27.43
N ILE A 175 7.99 -4.26 26.53
CA ILE A 175 8.68 -5.49 26.87
C ILE A 175 9.94 -5.56 26.01
N PHE A 176 11.10 -5.60 26.65
CA PHE A 176 12.39 -5.62 25.97
C PHE A 176 13.15 -6.92 26.26
N SER A 177 13.72 -7.54 25.23
CA SER A 177 14.59 -8.69 25.38
C SER A 177 15.93 -8.27 25.97
N ILE A 178 16.45 -9.03 26.94
CA ILE A 178 17.72 -8.72 27.61
C ILE A 178 18.83 -9.60 27.08
N ASN A 179 20.03 -9.03 26.94
CA ASN A 179 21.22 -9.84 26.79
C ASN A 179 21.64 -10.46 28.12
N GLN A 180 22.21 -11.67 28.10
CA GLN A 180 22.63 -12.40 29.29
C GLN A 180 24.04 -12.97 29.08
N PHE A 181 25.00 -12.49 29.85
CA PHE A 181 26.40 -12.91 29.79
C PHE A 181 26.94 -13.27 31.16
N VAL A 182 27.83 -14.28 31.19
CA VAL A 182 28.73 -14.54 32.31
C VAL A 182 30.15 -14.37 31.78
N ASP A 183 30.87 -13.40 32.34
CA ASP A 183 32.12 -12.87 31.79
C ASP A 183 31.93 -12.50 30.31
N GLU A 184 32.72 -13.10 29.41
CA GLU A 184 32.62 -12.90 27.96
C GLU A 184 31.78 -14.00 27.26
N ILE A 185 31.16 -14.91 28.02
CA ILE A 185 30.41 -16.04 27.47
C ILE A 185 28.92 -15.71 27.41
N PRO A 186 28.29 -15.69 26.22
CA PRO A 186 26.85 -15.51 26.09
C PRO A 186 26.10 -16.72 26.63
N TYR A 187 25.04 -16.47 27.40
CA TYR A 187 24.12 -17.51 27.80
C TYR A 187 23.18 -17.85 26.64
N LYS A 188 23.39 -19.02 26.02
CA LYS A 188 22.67 -19.49 24.81
C LYS A 188 22.88 -18.59 23.59
N GLY A 189 22.38 -19.03 22.43
CA GLY A 189 22.45 -18.26 21.19
C GLY A 189 21.49 -17.06 21.16
N ASN A 190 21.78 -16.09 20.29
CA ASN A 190 20.98 -14.89 19.99
C ASN A 190 20.95 -13.82 21.12
N GLN A 191 22.13 -13.29 21.47
CA GLN A 191 22.35 -12.24 22.47
C GLN A 191 22.71 -10.89 21.81
N ASN A 192 21.89 -10.44 20.84
CA ASN A 192 22.11 -9.21 20.06
C ASN A 192 21.01 -8.17 20.28
N ASN A 193 20.58 -8.00 21.53
CA ASN A 193 19.62 -6.97 21.93
C ASN A 193 20.36 -5.66 22.30
N ASP A 194 19.61 -4.55 22.45
CA ASP A 194 20.19 -3.23 22.72
C ASP A 194 20.85 -3.10 24.10
N PHE A 195 20.47 -3.95 25.06
CA PHE A 195 20.91 -3.89 26.45
C PHE A 195 20.88 -5.27 27.14
N GLY A 196 21.47 -5.39 28.33
CA GLY A 196 21.38 -6.63 29.10
C GLY A 196 22.17 -6.66 30.40
N ILE A 197 22.49 -7.87 30.85
CA ILE A 197 23.21 -8.15 32.09
C ILE A 197 24.51 -8.89 31.77
N ARG A 198 25.59 -8.49 32.42
CA ARG A 198 26.88 -9.19 32.41
C ARG A 198 27.34 -9.47 33.84
N ILE A 199 27.44 -10.74 34.18
CA ILE A 199 27.89 -11.19 35.51
C ILE A 199 29.39 -11.44 35.43
N ILE A 200 30.16 -10.76 36.26
CA ILE A 200 31.62 -10.84 36.31
C ILE A 200 32.01 -11.77 37.45
N THR A 201 32.62 -12.90 37.12
CA THR A 201 33.05 -13.92 38.08
C THR A 201 34.44 -13.62 38.64
N PRO A 202 34.83 -14.24 39.77
CA PRO A 202 36.18 -14.09 40.34
C PRO A 202 37.34 -14.48 39.41
N GLN A 203 37.07 -15.27 38.37
CA GLN A 203 38.07 -15.69 37.39
C GLN A 203 38.20 -14.71 36.22
N SER A 204 37.35 -13.69 36.14
CA SER A 204 37.43 -12.66 35.12
C SER A 204 38.61 -11.73 35.36
N SER A 205 39.22 -11.26 34.26
CA SER A 205 40.25 -10.21 34.32
C SER A 205 39.76 -8.88 34.91
N MET A 206 38.44 -8.63 34.89
CA MET A 206 37.82 -7.43 35.44
C MET A 206 37.45 -7.56 36.92
N SER A 207 37.60 -8.75 37.52
CA SER A 207 37.12 -9.00 38.87
C SER A 207 37.89 -8.18 39.91
N GLY A 208 37.15 -7.48 40.77
CA GLY A 208 37.73 -6.68 41.86
C GLY A 208 38.42 -5.38 41.42
N ASP A 209 38.46 -5.07 40.13
CA ASP A 209 38.97 -3.78 39.62
C ASP A 209 37.80 -2.81 39.37
N ASP A 210 37.52 -1.98 40.38
CA ASP A 210 36.48 -0.96 40.35
C ASP A 210 36.67 0.03 39.17
N GLN A 211 37.91 0.37 38.80
CA GLN A 211 38.18 1.29 37.68
C GLN A 211 37.84 0.63 36.35
N MET A 212 38.29 -0.60 36.13
CA MET A 212 38.05 -1.33 34.90
C MET A 212 36.55 -1.59 34.67
N LEU A 213 35.81 -1.96 35.73
CA LEU A 213 34.35 -2.17 35.67
C LEU A 213 33.58 -0.88 35.35
N ARG A 214 34.02 0.26 35.89
CA ARG A 214 33.44 1.57 35.56
C ARG A 214 33.70 1.94 34.10
N MET A 215 34.92 1.74 33.62
CA MET A 215 35.26 1.98 32.21
C MET A 215 34.46 1.07 31.27
N ALA A 216 34.35 -0.23 31.59
CA ALA A 216 33.62 -1.20 30.77
C ALA A 216 32.11 -0.93 30.73
N SER A 217 31.52 -0.49 31.85
CA SER A 217 30.08 -0.18 31.95
C SER A 217 29.70 1.18 31.36
N ASN A 218 30.66 1.99 30.88
CA ASN A 218 30.44 3.38 30.46
C ASN A 218 29.51 3.54 29.24
N ASP A 219 29.35 2.49 28.42
CA ASP A 219 28.42 2.54 27.28
C ASP A 219 26.94 2.65 27.71
N GLY A 220 26.64 2.33 28.97
CA GLY A 220 25.31 2.38 29.56
C GLY A 220 24.33 1.33 29.00
N LYS A 221 24.81 0.34 28.25
CA LYS A 221 23.97 -0.70 27.63
C LYS A 221 23.85 -1.96 28.49
N HIS A 222 24.85 -2.25 29.31
CA HIS A 222 24.83 -3.46 30.13
C HIS A 222 24.94 -3.13 31.62
N VAL A 223 24.19 -3.87 32.43
CA VAL A 223 24.39 -3.91 33.87
C VAL A 223 25.54 -4.86 34.15
N PHE A 224 26.63 -4.35 34.69
CA PHE A 224 27.77 -5.17 35.12
C PHE A 224 27.58 -5.56 36.59
N ILE A 225 27.53 -6.86 36.87
CA ILE A 225 27.32 -7.41 38.20
C ILE A 225 28.59 -8.13 38.62
N ASN A 226 29.42 -7.47 39.43
CA ASN A 226 30.67 -8.03 39.93
C ASN A 226 30.44 -8.87 41.17
N LEU A 227 30.73 -10.17 41.06
CA LEU A 227 30.67 -11.08 42.21
C LEU A 227 31.84 -10.79 43.18
N PRO A 228 31.67 -11.06 44.48
CA PRO A 228 32.75 -11.04 45.46
C PRO A 228 33.91 -11.96 45.04
N ASN A 229 35.13 -11.67 45.48
CA ASN A 229 36.33 -12.46 45.17
C ASN A 229 36.38 -13.79 45.96
N ASP A 230 35.34 -14.62 45.80
CA ASP A 230 35.23 -15.96 46.35
C ASP A 230 34.93 -16.97 45.23
N ALA A 231 35.91 -17.83 44.93
CA ALA A 231 35.79 -18.85 43.89
C ALA A 231 35.16 -20.17 44.38
N GLY A 232 34.61 -20.23 45.60
CA GLY A 232 34.03 -21.44 46.18
C GLY A 232 32.99 -22.11 45.26
N PHE A 233 32.06 -21.33 44.70
CA PHE A 233 31.05 -21.86 43.78
C PHE A 233 31.64 -22.41 42.47
N LEU A 234 32.70 -21.77 41.93
CA LEU A 234 33.39 -22.24 40.72
C LEU A 234 34.13 -23.55 40.96
N ASN A 235 34.75 -23.68 42.13
CA ASN A 235 35.49 -24.88 42.52
C ASN A 235 34.54 -26.06 42.75
N GLU A 236 33.44 -25.86 43.48
CA GLU A 236 32.42 -26.89 43.68
C GLU A 236 31.81 -27.35 42.34
N MET A 237 31.48 -26.42 41.42
CA MET A 237 31.03 -26.81 40.08
C MET A 237 32.07 -27.58 39.29
N ARG A 238 33.34 -27.18 39.38
CA ARG A 238 34.43 -27.88 38.69
C ARG A 238 34.56 -29.32 39.21
N SER A 239 34.49 -29.53 40.53
CA SER A 239 34.51 -30.87 41.13
C SER A 239 33.32 -31.72 40.66
N ALA A 240 32.11 -31.15 40.63
CA ALA A 240 30.95 -31.86 40.09
C ALA A 240 31.14 -32.28 38.63
N LEU A 241 31.68 -31.39 37.79
CA LEU A 241 31.91 -31.66 36.38
C LEU A 241 33.03 -32.67 36.13
N LYS A 242 34.07 -32.70 36.95
CA LYS A 242 35.10 -33.76 36.92
C LYS A 242 34.45 -35.12 37.16
N ILE A 243 33.59 -35.23 38.18
CA ILE A 243 32.88 -36.46 38.51
C ILE A 243 31.93 -36.87 37.36
N ASP A 244 31.14 -35.94 36.83
CA ASP A 244 30.21 -36.22 35.72
C ASP A 244 30.96 -36.70 34.46
N LYS A 245 32.08 -36.04 34.13
CA LYS A 245 32.93 -36.41 33.00
C LYS A 245 33.51 -37.82 33.18
N TYR A 246 33.96 -38.14 34.38
CA TYR A 246 34.46 -39.47 34.72
C TYR A 246 33.37 -40.56 34.57
N ILE A 247 32.19 -40.34 35.16
CA ILE A 247 31.05 -41.28 35.08
C ILE A 247 30.59 -41.48 33.62
N GLY A 248 30.72 -40.46 32.77
CA GLY A 248 30.36 -40.52 31.36
C GLY A 248 31.36 -41.27 30.46
N PHE A 249 32.55 -41.62 30.96
CA PHE A 249 33.60 -42.25 30.16
C PHE A 249 33.40 -43.78 30.02
N ALA A 250 33.44 -44.29 28.78
CA ALA A 250 33.02 -45.66 28.44
C ALA A 250 33.92 -46.80 29.01
N ASN A 251 35.17 -46.51 29.38
CA ASN A 251 36.11 -47.50 29.91
C ASN A 251 35.94 -47.79 31.41
N ALA A 252 35.02 -47.11 32.09
CA ALA A 252 34.82 -47.28 33.53
C ALA A 252 34.16 -48.64 33.89
N ASN A 253 33.62 -49.36 32.90
CA ASN A 253 32.96 -50.67 33.06
C ASN A 253 33.91 -51.87 33.32
N THR A 254 35.23 -51.69 33.29
CA THR A 254 36.19 -52.77 33.59
C THR A 254 36.47 -52.94 35.08
N ILE A 255 35.93 -52.06 35.93
CA ILE A 255 36.16 -52.07 37.38
C ILE A 255 35.10 -52.97 38.08
N PRO A 256 35.51 -53.91 38.94
CA PRO A 256 34.58 -54.67 39.78
C PRO A 256 33.76 -53.73 40.70
N LYS A 257 32.44 -53.96 40.82
CA LYS A 257 31.49 -53.12 41.59
C LYS A 257 31.32 -51.67 41.06
N PHE A 258 31.61 -51.43 39.79
CA PHE A 258 31.50 -50.10 39.18
C PHE A 258 30.13 -49.44 39.36
N ASP A 259 29.02 -50.18 39.27
CA ASP A 259 27.66 -49.61 39.42
C ASP A 259 27.40 -49.01 40.81
N GLU A 260 27.94 -49.63 41.87
CA GLU A 260 27.82 -49.12 43.25
C GLU A 260 28.63 -47.82 43.40
N ILE A 261 29.85 -47.81 42.88
CA ILE A 261 30.74 -46.64 42.94
C ILE A 261 30.17 -45.49 42.10
N ARG A 262 29.62 -45.80 40.92
CA ARG A 262 28.92 -44.84 40.06
C ARG A 262 27.75 -44.19 40.79
N ALA A 263 26.93 -44.95 41.51
CA ALA A 263 25.80 -44.42 42.27
C ALA A 263 26.23 -43.53 43.45
N ILE A 264 27.37 -43.84 44.09
CA ILE A 264 27.97 -42.98 45.13
C ILE A 264 28.50 -41.69 44.52
N LYS A 265 29.30 -41.78 43.45
CA LYS A 265 29.87 -40.62 42.76
C LYS A 265 28.82 -39.71 42.14
N GLN A 266 27.72 -40.28 41.64
CA GLN A 266 26.61 -39.47 41.15
C GLN A 266 25.92 -38.69 42.28
N ARG A 267 25.81 -39.25 43.49
CA ARG A 267 25.31 -38.51 44.67
C ARG A 267 26.29 -37.43 45.10
N GLU A 268 27.58 -37.70 45.07
CA GLU A 268 28.63 -36.73 45.37
C GLU A 268 28.60 -35.54 44.39
N SER A 269 28.51 -35.80 43.08
CA SER A 269 28.34 -34.76 42.05
C SER A 269 27.11 -33.87 42.31
N ARG A 270 25.97 -34.47 42.70
CA ARG A 270 24.78 -33.69 43.07
C ARG A 270 25.03 -32.81 44.29
N ALA A 271 25.66 -33.33 45.34
CA ALA A 271 25.99 -32.55 46.52
C ALA A 271 26.94 -31.38 46.22
N HIS A 272 27.93 -31.57 45.33
CA HIS A 272 28.78 -30.48 44.84
C HIS A 272 27.97 -29.41 44.09
N LYS A 273 27.03 -29.81 43.23
CA LYS A 273 26.14 -28.86 42.52
C LYS A 273 25.25 -28.07 43.48
N ASP A 274 24.70 -28.73 44.51
CA ASP A 274 23.86 -28.08 45.51
C ASP A 274 24.66 -27.06 46.33
N ARG A 275 25.90 -27.40 46.74
CA ARG A 275 26.80 -26.45 47.42
C ARG A 275 27.21 -25.30 46.51
N ALA A 276 27.55 -25.57 45.25
CA ALA A 276 27.86 -24.53 44.29
C ALA A 276 26.70 -23.54 44.11
N LYS A 277 25.47 -24.04 44.04
CA LYS A 277 24.27 -23.21 43.97
C LYS A 277 24.10 -22.34 45.22
N LEU A 278 24.30 -22.89 46.41
CA LEU A 278 24.23 -22.14 47.67
C LEU A 278 25.29 -21.03 47.73
N PHE A 279 26.55 -21.35 47.41
CA PHE A 279 27.64 -20.37 47.39
C PHE A 279 27.42 -19.28 46.34
N LEU A 280 26.91 -19.65 45.16
CA LEU A 280 26.57 -18.70 44.11
C LEU A 280 25.43 -17.77 44.54
N GLN A 281 24.38 -18.29 45.19
CA GLN A 281 23.28 -17.49 45.70
C GLN A 281 23.75 -16.47 46.75
N GLU A 282 24.69 -16.84 47.61
CA GLU A 282 25.26 -15.91 48.58
C GLU A 282 26.13 -14.85 47.89
N ALA A 283 27.02 -15.26 46.98
CA ALA A 283 27.84 -14.35 46.19
C ALA A 283 27.01 -13.33 45.38
N LEU A 284 25.85 -13.74 44.84
CA LEU A 284 24.95 -12.85 44.11
C LEU A 284 24.27 -11.80 45.01
N LYS A 285 24.00 -12.11 46.28
CA LYS A 285 23.43 -11.12 47.24
C LYS A 285 24.43 -10.00 47.52
N ASP A 286 25.70 -10.35 47.67
CA ASP A 286 26.79 -9.44 48.00
C ASP A 286 27.45 -8.79 46.77
N ALA A 287 26.92 -9.05 45.57
CA ALA A 287 27.48 -8.53 44.33
C ALA A 287 27.36 -7.00 44.21
N ASP A 288 28.35 -6.40 43.55
CA ASP A 288 28.39 -4.97 43.23
C ASP A 288 27.87 -4.70 41.81
N PHE A 289 27.03 -3.68 41.65
CA PHE A 289 26.39 -3.35 40.37
C PHE A 289 27.02 -2.08 39.79
N TYR A 290 27.31 -2.08 38.49
CA TYR A 290 27.85 -0.93 37.76
C TYR A 290 27.02 -0.64 36.51
N ILE A 291 26.70 0.63 36.32
CA ILE A 291 25.93 1.15 35.18
C ILE A 291 26.52 2.49 34.78
N LYS A 292 26.90 2.67 33.50
CA LYS A 292 27.44 3.91 32.94
C LYS A 292 28.58 4.51 33.79
N GLY A 293 29.53 3.68 34.23
CA GLY A 293 30.67 4.15 35.02
C GLY A 293 30.39 4.42 36.51
N ASP A 294 29.15 4.27 36.96
CA ASP A 294 28.75 4.46 38.34
C ASP A 294 28.43 3.15 39.04
N LYS A 295 28.90 3.04 40.29
CA LYS A 295 28.56 1.94 41.20
C LYS A 295 27.20 2.20 41.83
N VAL A 296 26.25 1.30 41.59
CA VAL A 296 24.86 1.43 42.02
C VAL A 296 24.73 1.03 43.48
N GLN A 297 24.29 1.97 44.32
CA GLN A 297 23.92 1.69 45.71
C GLN A 297 22.43 1.35 45.80
N THR A 298 22.11 0.19 46.39
CA THR A 298 20.72 -0.27 46.57
C THR A 298 20.49 -0.72 48.01
N ASN A 299 19.37 -0.32 48.62
CA ASN A 299 18.99 -0.78 49.96
C ASN A 299 18.29 -2.15 49.96
N VAL A 300 18.00 -2.70 48.77
CA VAL A 300 17.36 -4.00 48.58
C VAL A 300 18.43 -5.09 48.58
N LYS A 301 18.24 -6.15 49.37
CA LYS A 301 19.16 -7.30 49.45
C LYS A 301 18.81 -8.43 48.48
N ASP A 302 17.57 -8.50 47.99
CA ASP A 302 17.15 -9.53 47.04
C ASP A 302 17.78 -9.31 45.66
N PHE A 303 18.49 -10.32 45.16
CA PHE A 303 19.21 -10.23 43.90
C PHE A 303 18.29 -9.93 42.70
N LYS A 304 17.13 -10.59 42.61
CA LYS A 304 16.20 -10.43 41.48
C LYS A 304 15.65 -9.00 41.43
N MET A 305 15.29 -8.43 42.57
CA MET A 305 14.85 -7.04 42.65
C MET A 305 15.96 -6.06 42.25
N ARG A 306 17.19 -6.23 42.77
CA ARG A 306 18.34 -5.38 42.40
C ARG A 306 18.62 -5.39 40.89
N VAL A 307 18.53 -6.56 40.26
CA VAL A 307 18.67 -6.71 38.81
C VAL A 307 17.58 -5.94 38.07
N ASN A 308 16.32 -6.06 38.48
CA ASN A 308 15.22 -5.35 37.82
C ASN A 308 15.34 -3.82 37.97
N ASP A 309 15.72 -3.31 39.14
CA ASP A 309 15.97 -1.89 39.37
C ASP A 309 17.12 -1.37 38.50
N ALA A 310 18.19 -2.17 38.37
CA ALA A 310 19.32 -1.85 37.51
C ALA A 310 18.95 -1.84 36.02
N LEU A 311 18.17 -2.84 35.57
CA LEU A 311 17.65 -2.89 34.21
C LEU A 311 16.72 -1.72 33.90
N GLU A 312 15.88 -1.29 34.85
CA GLU A 312 15.03 -0.11 34.67
C GLU A 312 15.84 1.14 34.32
N ARG A 313 16.94 1.37 35.06
CA ARG A 313 17.85 2.51 34.81
C ARG A 313 18.51 2.42 33.44
N VAL A 314 18.96 1.24 33.05
CA VAL A 314 19.55 1.00 31.73
C VAL A 314 18.52 1.21 30.62
N VAL A 315 17.30 0.67 30.77
CA VAL A 315 16.22 0.83 29.78
C VAL A 315 15.86 2.30 29.60
N ASN A 316 15.70 3.06 30.69
CA ASN A 316 15.41 4.50 30.61
C ASN A 316 16.53 5.31 29.93
N MET A 317 17.76 4.82 29.97
CA MET A 317 18.91 5.47 29.34
C MET A 317 19.06 5.09 27.86
N VAL A 318 18.97 3.79 27.56
CA VAL A 318 19.06 3.23 26.22
C VAL A 318 17.87 3.68 25.38
N PHE A 319 16.65 3.60 25.93
CA PHE A 319 15.39 3.99 25.28
C PHE A 319 14.88 5.34 25.80
N HIS A 320 15.76 6.34 25.94
CA HIS A 320 15.37 7.66 26.49
C HIS A 320 14.28 8.38 25.66
N LYS A 321 14.13 8.07 24.36
CA LYS A 321 13.05 8.60 23.51
C LYS A 321 11.73 7.84 23.65
N LEU A 322 11.66 6.79 24.49
CA LEU A 322 10.40 6.15 24.87
C LEU A 322 9.42 7.16 25.49
N THR A 323 9.96 8.15 26.20
CA THR A 323 9.22 9.26 26.82
C THR A 323 8.45 10.14 25.83
N TYR A 324 8.74 10.05 24.52
CA TYR A 324 7.98 10.77 23.49
C TYR A 324 6.57 10.18 23.28
N ILE A 325 6.32 8.96 23.77
CA ILE A 325 4.99 8.40 23.89
C ILE A 325 4.39 8.85 25.23
N ASN A 326 3.51 9.85 25.18
CA ASN A 326 2.77 10.34 26.35
C ASN A 326 1.38 9.68 26.49
N ALA A 327 0.85 9.10 25.39
CA ALA A 327 -0.40 8.37 25.35
C ALA A 327 -0.24 7.09 24.50
N PRO A 328 -0.14 5.88 25.10
CA PRO A 328 0.02 4.64 24.35
C PRO A 328 -1.23 4.35 23.53
N LYS A 329 -1.07 3.70 22.37
CA LYS A 329 -2.16 3.53 21.40
C LYS A 329 -2.45 2.08 21.09
N ASP A 330 -3.70 1.77 20.79
CA ASP A 330 -4.12 0.41 20.42
C ASP A 330 -4.78 0.34 19.03
N ASP A 331 -5.17 -0.87 18.65
CA ASP A 331 -5.86 -1.14 17.38
C ASP A 331 -7.18 -0.36 17.27
N ILE A 332 -7.86 -0.10 18.39
CA ILE A 332 -9.12 0.66 18.42
C ILE A 332 -8.84 2.12 18.10
N ASP A 333 -7.77 2.69 18.65
CA ASP A 333 -7.32 4.05 18.34
C ASP A 333 -6.97 4.22 16.86
N ILE A 334 -6.28 3.24 16.26
CA ILE A 334 -5.97 3.25 14.82
C ILE A 334 -7.27 3.25 14.00
N ARG A 335 -8.23 2.38 14.33
CA ARG A 335 -9.53 2.33 13.65
C ARG A 335 -10.30 3.65 13.79
N ASN A 336 -10.32 4.24 14.98
CA ASN A 336 -11.00 5.52 15.22
C ASN A 336 -10.38 6.64 14.40
N LEU A 337 -9.05 6.65 14.30
CA LEU A 337 -8.31 7.63 13.51
C LEU A 337 -8.61 7.53 12.01
N LEU A 338 -8.80 6.31 11.49
CA LEU A 338 -9.20 6.08 10.09
C LEU A 338 -10.69 6.39 9.81
N LYS A 339 -11.55 6.39 10.83
CA LYS A 339 -13.00 6.68 10.69
C LYS A 339 -13.36 8.17 10.78
N LYS A 340 -12.46 9.02 11.28
CA LYS A 340 -12.76 10.40 11.70
C LYS A 340 -12.96 11.40 10.55
N ASP A 341 -13.77 11.04 9.54
CA ASP A 341 -14.25 11.91 8.45
C ASP A 341 -15.76 12.24 8.58
N LEU A 342 -16.43 11.85 9.66
CA LEU A 342 -17.89 12.01 9.79
C LEU A 342 -18.37 13.22 10.58
N ASP A 343 -17.48 13.94 11.26
CA ASP A 343 -17.88 15.08 12.08
C ASP A 343 -17.03 16.32 11.76
N ASN A 344 -17.59 17.18 10.90
CA ASN A 344 -17.23 18.59 10.75
C ASN A 344 -17.57 19.41 12.02
N THR A 345 -17.44 18.81 13.20
CA THR A 345 -17.49 19.52 14.46
C THR A 345 -16.07 19.88 14.81
N ILE A 346 -15.79 21.18 14.75
CA ILE A 346 -14.66 21.80 15.41
C ILE A 346 -14.76 21.40 16.90
N SER A 347 -14.11 20.30 17.27
CA SER A 347 -13.87 19.97 18.66
C SER A 347 -12.90 21.01 19.18
N LEU A 348 -13.43 21.98 19.92
CA LEU A 348 -12.71 22.85 20.86
C LEU A 348 -12.21 22.03 22.06
N ASP A 349 -11.58 20.88 21.81
CA ASP A 349 -10.86 20.16 22.85
C ASP A 349 -9.45 20.72 22.89
N MET A 350 -9.07 21.27 24.05
CA MET A 350 -7.75 21.83 24.27
C MET A 350 -6.67 20.88 23.76
N ASP A 351 -5.95 21.31 22.72
CA ASP A 351 -4.85 20.61 22.06
C ASP A 351 -3.77 20.21 23.08
N VAL A 352 -3.91 19.04 23.68
CA VAL A 352 -2.75 18.24 24.04
C VAL A 352 -2.55 17.29 22.88
N THR A 353 -1.68 17.68 21.96
CA THR A 353 -1.21 16.87 20.84
C THR A 353 -0.50 15.62 21.38
N GLU A 354 -1.25 14.53 21.51
CA GLU A 354 -0.72 13.24 21.94
C GLU A 354 0.44 12.81 21.04
N ASN A 355 1.53 12.33 21.66
CA ASN A 355 2.70 11.78 20.99
C ASN A 355 3.37 12.69 19.95
N GLU A 356 3.25 14.01 20.06
CA GLU A 356 3.74 14.97 19.06
C GLU A 356 5.23 14.78 18.71
N PHE A 357 6.08 14.59 19.72
CA PHE A 357 7.51 14.36 19.51
C PHE A 357 7.79 13.05 18.75
N ALA A 358 7.03 11.99 19.03
CA ALA A 358 7.17 10.72 18.32
C ALA A 358 6.68 10.83 16.87
N ILE A 359 5.56 11.53 16.65
CA ILE A 359 5.04 11.81 15.30
C ILE A 359 6.06 12.59 14.48
N LYS A 360 6.66 13.63 15.07
CA LYS A 360 7.69 14.43 14.42
C LYS A 360 8.89 13.58 14.02
N GLU A 361 9.45 12.78 14.93
CA GLU A 361 10.62 11.93 14.64
C GLU A 361 10.35 10.90 13.54
N VAL A 362 9.17 10.25 13.55
CA VAL A 362 8.78 9.29 12.50
C VAL A 362 8.60 10.00 11.16
N THR A 363 7.93 11.16 11.15
CA THR A 363 7.71 11.94 9.93
C THR A 363 9.04 12.44 9.36
N ASP A 364 9.92 13.00 10.19
CA ASP A 364 11.24 13.50 9.79
C ASP A 364 12.13 12.36 9.25
N PHE A 365 12.03 11.17 9.83
CA PHE A 365 12.72 9.98 9.31
C PHE A 365 12.18 9.55 7.94
N ILE A 366 10.86 9.55 7.76
CA ILE A 366 10.24 9.27 6.45
C ILE A 366 10.70 10.32 5.44
N HIS A 367 10.60 11.62 5.76
CA HIS A 367 11.11 12.71 4.92
C HIS A 367 12.55 12.46 4.48
N LEU A 368 13.47 12.26 5.44
CA LEU A 368 14.89 12.06 5.16
C LEU A 368 15.17 10.86 4.26
N LYS A 369 14.41 9.77 4.41
CA LYS A 369 14.60 8.53 3.64
C LYS A 369 13.88 8.51 2.29
N THR A 370 12.95 9.43 2.07
CA THR A 370 12.12 9.51 0.86
C THR A 370 12.48 10.72 0.01
N GLN A 371 13.52 11.48 0.39
CA GLN A 371 14.13 12.52 -0.44
C GLN A 371 14.48 11.95 -1.83
N GLY A 372 14.05 12.63 -2.89
CA GLY A 372 14.23 12.16 -4.27
C GLY A 372 13.22 11.11 -4.72
N HIS A 373 12.04 11.04 -4.09
CA HIS A 373 10.92 10.15 -4.45
C HIS A 373 11.22 8.65 -4.31
N SER A 374 12.14 8.29 -3.42
CA SER A 374 12.30 6.91 -2.98
C SER A 374 11.21 6.56 -1.96
N ARG A 375 10.80 5.29 -1.93
CA ARG A 375 9.82 4.79 -0.95
C ARG A 375 10.49 3.88 0.06
N ILE A 376 10.02 3.91 1.30
CA ILE A 376 10.47 2.99 2.35
C ILE A 376 9.34 2.09 2.82
N SER A 377 9.64 0.85 3.21
CA SER A 377 8.62 -0.06 3.72
C SER A 377 8.30 0.20 5.20
N MET A 378 7.09 -0.17 5.62
CA MET A 378 6.69 -0.14 7.04
C MET A 378 7.67 -0.92 7.93
N LYS A 379 8.27 -2.01 7.42
CA LYS A 379 9.32 -2.77 8.12
C LYS A 379 10.50 -1.91 8.54
N VAL A 380 11.02 -1.07 7.64
CA VAL A 380 12.18 -0.21 7.93
C VAL A 380 11.86 0.79 9.04
N ILE A 381 10.63 1.29 9.08
CA ILE A 381 10.16 2.18 10.14
C ILE A 381 10.05 1.41 11.46
N LYS A 382 9.39 0.24 11.47
CA LYS A 382 9.28 -0.60 12.66
C LYS A 382 10.64 -0.98 13.23
N ASP A 383 11.55 -1.50 12.40
CA ASP A 383 12.89 -1.90 12.84
C ASP A 383 13.67 -0.71 13.45
N ARG A 384 13.49 0.51 12.93
CA ARG A 384 14.14 1.72 13.46
C ARG A 384 13.56 2.18 14.79
N PHE A 385 12.23 2.23 14.91
CA PHE A 385 11.54 2.83 16.05
C PHE A 385 11.21 1.84 17.17
N SER A 386 11.29 0.53 16.92
CA SER A 386 11.25 -0.50 17.96
C SER A 386 12.62 -0.68 18.65
N GLY A 387 13.71 -0.25 18.02
CA GLY A 387 15.07 -0.29 18.59
C GLY A 387 15.46 0.97 19.37
N ALA A 388 16.66 0.95 19.97
CA ALA A 388 17.21 2.12 20.65
C ALA A 388 17.46 3.30 19.68
N PRO A 389 17.14 4.55 20.05
CA PRO A 389 16.77 5.01 21.39
C PRO A 389 15.26 5.10 21.68
N TYR A 390 14.40 4.50 20.87
CA TYR A 390 12.94 4.71 20.91
C TYR A 390 12.20 3.62 21.69
N GLY A 391 12.34 2.35 21.30
CA GLY A 391 11.71 1.23 22.00
C GLY A 391 10.19 1.18 21.91
N TYR A 392 9.59 1.72 20.84
CA TYR A 392 8.13 1.77 20.67
C TYR A 392 7.55 0.39 20.37
N THR A 393 6.26 0.18 20.69
CA THR A 393 5.56 -1.03 20.24
C THR A 393 5.15 -0.87 18.77
N ASP A 394 4.96 -2.00 18.09
CA ASP A 394 4.43 -2.03 16.72
C ASP A 394 3.15 -1.19 16.59
N THR A 395 2.21 -1.34 17.54
CA THR A 395 0.91 -0.62 17.50
C THR A 395 1.07 0.89 17.70
N ASP A 396 2.02 1.33 18.53
CA ASP A 396 2.30 2.76 18.69
C ASP A 396 2.87 3.34 17.38
N ILE A 397 3.80 2.62 16.74
CA ILE A 397 4.39 3.01 15.45
C ILE A 397 3.32 3.06 14.35
N GLU A 398 2.46 2.04 14.28
CA GLU A 398 1.34 1.96 13.32
C GLU A 398 0.39 3.13 13.50
N TRP A 399 0.03 3.49 14.74
CA TRP A 399 -0.80 4.65 15.01
C TRP A 399 -0.12 5.96 14.60
N ILE A 400 1.17 6.14 14.89
CA ILE A 400 1.93 7.34 14.50
C ILE A 400 1.96 7.50 12.97
N VAL A 401 2.21 6.41 12.25
CA VAL A 401 2.18 6.40 10.79
C VAL A 401 0.78 6.74 10.27
N THR A 402 -0.26 6.14 10.87
CA THR A 402 -1.65 6.42 10.52
C THR A 402 -2.00 7.89 10.74
N LYS A 403 -1.51 8.48 11.83
CA LYS A 403 -1.71 9.90 12.16
C LYS A 403 -1.00 10.80 11.16
N SER A 404 0.20 10.42 10.73
CA SER A 404 0.98 11.14 9.73
C SER A 404 0.32 11.07 8.34
N PHE A 405 -0.26 9.92 7.98
CA PHE A 405 -1.08 9.75 6.78
C PHE A 405 -2.34 10.62 6.82
N ARG A 406 -3.09 10.59 7.93
CA ARG A 406 -4.30 11.42 8.12
C ARG A 406 -4.03 12.92 8.14
N ASN A 407 -2.83 13.32 8.52
CA ASN A 407 -2.38 14.72 8.51
C ASN A 407 -1.80 15.15 7.14
N ASP A 408 -1.99 14.35 6.08
CA ASP A 408 -1.46 14.63 4.73
C ASP A 408 0.07 14.80 4.67
N ARG A 409 0.83 14.24 5.63
CA ARG A 409 2.30 14.32 5.64
C ARG A 409 2.98 13.12 4.99
N VAL A 410 2.28 12.00 4.93
CA VAL A 410 2.81 10.73 4.42
C VAL A 410 1.81 10.14 3.44
N ALA A 411 2.29 9.71 2.28
CA ALA A 411 1.52 8.95 1.30
C ALA A 411 1.79 7.45 1.48
N LEU A 412 0.75 6.63 1.27
CA LEU A 412 0.81 5.18 1.41
C LEU A 412 0.65 4.52 0.04
N PHE A 413 1.43 3.47 -0.22
CA PHE A 413 1.38 2.72 -1.47
C PHE A 413 1.39 1.21 -1.21
N VAL A 414 0.57 0.48 -1.96
CA VAL A 414 0.54 -0.99 -1.95
C VAL A 414 0.62 -1.47 -3.39
N ASN A 415 1.54 -2.39 -3.68
CA ASN A 415 1.80 -2.90 -5.05
C ASN A 415 2.08 -1.80 -6.10
N GLY A 416 2.56 -0.63 -5.67
CA GLY A 416 2.86 0.51 -6.54
C GLY A 416 1.71 1.51 -6.70
N GLU A 417 0.50 1.16 -6.31
CA GLU A 417 -0.69 2.03 -6.36
C GLU A 417 -0.83 2.85 -5.08
N SER A 418 -1.31 4.09 -5.23
CA SER A 418 -1.54 5.00 -4.10
C SER A 418 -2.80 4.58 -3.33
N VAL A 419 -2.68 4.54 -2.01
CA VAL A 419 -3.76 4.19 -1.10
C VAL A 419 -4.37 5.49 -0.57
N SER A 420 -5.70 5.65 -0.72
CA SER A 420 -6.45 6.81 -0.24
C SER A 420 -7.68 6.39 0.56
N LEU A 421 -8.25 7.33 1.31
CA LEU A 421 -9.48 7.12 2.08
C LEU A 421 -10.72 6.92 1.19
N LEU A 422 -10.67 7.36 -0.08
CA LEU A 422 -11.77 7.17 -1.04
C LEU A 422 -11.66 5.86 -1.82
N THR A 423 -10.44 5.38 -2.09
CA THR A 423 -10.23 4.18 -2.90
C THR A 423 -10.33 2.90 -2.09
N GLU A 424 -10.10 2.96 -0.77
CA GLU A 424 -10.09 1.77 0.09
C GLU A 424 -11.00 1.92 1.31
N THR A 425 -11.53 0.78 1.79
CA THR A 425 -12.36 0.75 2.99
C THR A 425 -11.49 0.92 4.24
N THR A 426 -12.07 1.48 5.31
CA THR A 426 -11.41 1.62 6.62
C THR A 426 -10.80 0.30 7.11
N ASP A 427 -11.50 -0.83 6.94
CA ASP A 427 -10.99 -2.14 7.35
C ASP A 427 -9.77 -2.60 6.54
N LYS A 428 -9.74 -2.32 5.23
CA LYS A 428 -8.57 -2.64 4.40
C LYS A 428 -7.37 -1.75 4.74
N LEU A 429 -7.60 -0.46 4.98
CA LEU A 429 -6.55 0.47 5.42
C LEU A 429 -5.94 0.01 6.74
N PHE A 430 -6.80 -0.35 7.70
CA PHE A 430 -6.38 -0.92 8.98
C PHE A 430 -5.54 -2.19 8.77
N ASP A 431 -5.98 -3.08 7.87
CA ASP A 431 -5.25 -4.30 7.53
C ASP A 431 -3.87 -4.01 6.92
N TYR A 432 -3.76 -3.04 6.01
CA TYR A 432 -2.47 -2.68 5.40
C TYR A 432 -1.47 -2.16 6.42
N LEU A 433 -1.93 -1.40 7.42
CA LEU A 433 -1.09 -0.82 8.46
C LEU A 433 -0.65 -1.85 9.50
N THR A 434 -1.55 -2.74 9.93
CA THR A 434 -1.36 -3.60 11.12
C THR A 434 -0.98 -5.05 10.79
N LYS A 435 -1.45 -5.62 9.68
CA LYS A 435 -1.20 -7.04 9.39
C LYS A 435 0.23 -7.26 8.90
N LYS A 436 0.89 -8.27 9.48
CA LYS A 436 2.25 -8.70 9.11
C LYS A 436 2.43 -8.98 7.60
N ALA A 437 1.38 -9.45 6.92
CA ALA A 437 1.41 -9.73 5.49
C ALA A 437 1.69 -8.48 4.61
N TYR A 438 1.46 -7.29 5.14
CA TYR A 438 1.67 -6.01 4.46
C TYR A 438 2.88 -5.23 4.98
N THR A 439 3.55 -5.66 6.06
CA THR A 439 4.67 -4.91 6.65
C THR A 439 5.82 -4.64 5.68
N GLU A 440 6.08 -5.54 4.74
CA GLU A 440 7.09 -5.33 3.67
C GLU A 440 6.49 -4.73 2.39
N LYS A 441 5.17 -4.82 2.19
CA LYS A 441 4.48 -4.40 0.96
C LYS A 441 3.95 -2.97 1.03
N LEU A 442 3.62 -2.51 2.23
CA LEU A 442 3.18 -1.15 2.49
C LEU A 442 4.40 -0.23 2.42
N MET A 443 4.41 0.59 1.38
CA MET A 443 5.46 1.55 1.09
C MET A 443 4.97 2.95 1.46
N LEU A 444 5.87 3.75 2.02
CA LEU A 444 5.60 5.10 2.49
C LEU A 444 6.53 6.09 1.79
N GLU A 445 5.97 7.25 1.46
CA GLU A 445 6.67 8.40 0.89
C GLU A 445 6.22 9.65 1.63
N GLU A 446 7.10 10.64 1.77
CA GLU A 446 6.63 11.97 2.17
C GLU A 446 5.63 12.51 1.15
N LYS A 447 4.56 13.12 1.65
CA LYS A 447 3.57 13.82 0.82
C LYS A 447 3.89 15.31 0.82
N GLU A 448 4.00 15.91 -0.37
CA GLU A 448 4.21 17.36 -0.48
C GLU A 448 3.05 18.12 0.17
N ASN A 449 3.37 19.06 1.06
CA ASN A 449 2.37 19.89 1.69
C ASN A 449 1.74 20.85 0.66
N ILE A 450 0.48 20.60 0.30
CA ILE A 450 -0.28 21.44 -0.62
C ILE A 450 -0.85 22.63 0.14
N SER A 451 -0.40 23.84 -0.22
CA SER A 451 -0.85 25.07 0.44
C SER A 451 -2.37 25.24 0.39
N ASP A 452 -2.94 25.83 1.44
CA ASP A 452 -4.39 26.09 1.54
C ASP A 452 -4.91 26.95 0.37
N ARG A 453 -4.06 27.80 -0.20
CA ARG A 453 -4.39 28.58 -1.40
C ARG A 453 -4.71 27.68 -2.60
N LEU A 454 -3.91 26.65 -2.83
CA LEU A 454 -4.12 25.70 -3.94
C LEU A 454 -5.35 24.83 -3.67
N LYS A 455 -5.53 24.37 -2.42
CA LYS A 455 -6.73 23.62 -2.01
C LYS A 455 -8.00 24.44 -2.23
N LYS A 456 -7.97 25.72 -1.87
CA LYS A 456 -9.09 26.65 -2.07
C LYS A 456 -9.39 26.88 -3.54
N ALA A 457 -8.38 27.12 -4.38
CA ALA A 457 -8.58 27.30 -5.82
C ALA A 457 -9.32 26.11 -6.47
N LEU A 458 -8.94 24.88 -6.11
CA LEU A 458 -9.62 23.68 -6.60
C LEU A 458 -11.06 23.55 -6.10
N LYS A 459 -11.36 23.94 -4.85
CA LYS A 459 -12.73 23.99 -4.31
C LYS A 459 -13.58 25.04 -5.01
N ASP A 460 -13.04 26.24 -5.20
CA ASP A 460 -13.74 27.37 -5.82
C ASP A 460 -14.07 27.05 -7.29
N VAL A 461 -13.11 26.51 -8.06
CA VAL A 461 -13.36 26.07 -9.45
C VAL A 461 -14.40 24.95 -9.49
N SER A 462 -14.33 23.97 -8.59
CA SER A 462 -15.31 22.88 -8.54
C SER A 462 -16.74 23.38 -8.29
N LEU A 463 -16.89 24.37 -7.42
CA LEU A 463 -18.18 24.97 -7.12
C LEU A 463 -18.70 25.79 -8.30
N GLU A 464 -17.87 26.63 -8.92
CA GLU A 464 -18.30 27.54 -9.98
C GLU A 464 -18.52 26.86 -11.34
N LEU A 465 -17.77 25.80 -11.66
CA LEU A 465 -17.87 25.12 -12.95
C LEU A 465 -18.80 23.90 -12.92
N PHE A 466 -18.80 23.12 -11.82
CA PHE A 466 -19.57 21.88 -11.71
C PHE A 466 -20.78 21.99 -10.77
N ASP A 467 -21.01 23.15 -10.15
CA ASP A 467 -22.02 23.35 -9.10
C ASP A 467 -21.89 22.32 -7.95
N THR A 468 -20.67 21.82 -7.72
CA THR A 468 -20.38 20.71 -6.77
C THR A 468 -19.33 21.13 -5.75
N SER A 469 -19.69 21.08 -4.47
CA SER A 469 -18.78 21.39 -3.37
C SER A 469 -17.92 20.19 -2.97
N ILE A 470 -16.60 20.35 -2.96
CA ILE A 470 -15.68 19.34 -2.43
C ILE A 470 -15.62 19.44 -0.90
N THR A 471 -16.16 18.44 -0.21
CA THR A 471 -16.29 18.42 1.26
C THR A 471 -15.10 17.81 1.99
N THR A 472 -14.34 16.94 1.32
CA THR A 472 -13.14 16.29 1.89
C THR A 472 -11.99 17.27 2.13
N THR A 473 -11.16 16.97 3.12
CA THR A 473 -9.91 17.68 3.45
C THR A 473 -8.66 16.96 2.95
N ASP A 474 -8.77 15.67 2.63
CA ASP A 474 -7.71 14.85 2.03
C ASP A 474 -7.46 15.28 0.58
N THR A 475 -6.21 15.62 0.26
CA THR A 475 -5.85 16.16 -1.06
C THR A 475 -6.13 15.18 -2.20
N ASP A 476 -5.96 13.88 -1.97
CA ASP A 476 -6.17 12.87 -3.00
C ASP A 476 -7.66 12.72 -3.29
N GLY A 477 -8.48 12.76 -2.24
CA GLY A 477 -9.92 12.80 -2.38
C GLY A 477 -10.44 14.06 -3.07
N MET A 478 -9.84 15.21 -2.82
CA MET A 478 -10.18 16.46 -3.52
C MET A 478 -9.90 16.35 -5.02
N ILE A 479 -8.74 15.80 -5.41
CA ILE A 479 -8.39 15.56 -6.82
C ILE A 479 -9.36 14.57 -7.44
N TYR A 480 -9.66 13.46 -6.75
CA TYR A 480 -10.57 12.45 -7.28
C TYR A 480 -11.94 13.05 -7.61
N ALA A 481 -12.53 13.81 -6.69
CA ALA A 481 -13.81 14.49 -6.91
C ALA A 481 -13.75 15.44 -8.12
N PHE A 482 -12.70 16.27 -8.17
CA PHE A 482 -12.50 17.22 -9.28
C PHE A 482 -12.34 16.52 -10.64
N LEU A 483 -11.51 15.48 -10.72
CA LEU A 483 -11.27 14.73 -11.95
C LEU A 483 -12.51 13.95 -12.41
N GLN A 484 -13.31 13.45 -11.47
CA GLN A 484 -14.56 12.78 -11.79
C GLN A 484 -15.56 13.75 -12.43
N SER A 485 -15.80 14.91 -11.81
CA SER A 485 -16.65 15.96 -12.38
C SER A 485 -16.11 16.48 -13.71
N SER A 486 -14.78 16.59 -13.85
CA SER A 486 -14.15 16.98 -15.11
C SER A 486 -14.45 15.98 -16.23
N ARG A 487 -14.36 14.67 -15.97
CA ARG A 487 -14.66 13.62 -16.96
C ARG A 487 -16.12 13.64 -17.39
N GLU A 488 -17.03 13.81 -16.45
CA GLU A 488 -18.47 13.93 -16.73
C GLU A 488 -18.76 15.14 -17.63
N LEU A 489 -18.17 16.30 -17.31
CA LEU A 489 -18.33 17.50 -18.12
C LEU A 489 -17.69 17.37 -19.52
N ILE A 490 -16.54 16.70 -19.63
CA ILE A 490 -15.90 16.40 -20.92
C ILE A 490 -16.82 15.53 -21.79
N GLU A 491 -17.47 14.50 -21.23
CA GLU A 491 -18.40 13.65 -21.97
C GLU A 491 -19.64 14.43 -22.41
N ASP A 492 -20.21 15.27 -21.55
CA ASP A 492 -21.29 16.21 -21.90
C ASP A 492 -20.89 17.10 -23.09
N MET A 493 -19.70 17.71 -23.04
CA MET A 493 -19.15 18.53 -24.12
C MET A 493 -18.93 17.73 -25.42
N ARG A 494 -18.44 16.48 -25.33
CA ARG A 494 -18.27 15.59 -26.49
C ARG A 494 -19.60 15.22 -27.15
N GLN A 495 -20.64 14.97 -26.37
CA GLN A 495 -21.99 14.74 -26.90
C GLN A 495 -22.53 15.97 -27.62
N LEU A 496 -22.33 17.17 -27.06
CA LEU A 496 -22.71 18.41 -27.72
C LEU A 496 -21.93 18.65 -29.02
N LYS A 497 -20.64 18.31 -29.06
CA LYS A 497 -19.78 18.43 -30.25
C LYS A 497 -20.32 17.70 -31.48
N VAL A 498 -21.07 16.59 -31.30
CA VAL A 498 -21.69 15.85 -32.42
C VAL A 498 -22.66 16.71 -33.22
N ASN A 499 -23.36 17.67 -32.58
CA ASN A 499 -24.32 18.54 -33.26
C ASN A 499 -23.67 19.40 -34.37
N TYR A 500 -22.37 19.69 -34.25
CA TYR A 500 -21.63 20.54 -35.19
C TYR A 500 -21.21 19.80 -36.47
N ALA A 501 -21.48 18.50 -36.60
CA ALA A 501 -21.11 17.72 -37.78
C ALA A 501 -21.96 18.03 -39.01
N MET A 502 -23.23 18.45 -38.82
CA MET A 502 -24.19 18.66 -39.91
C MET A 502 -24.59 20.12 -40.13
N LYS A 503 -24.40 20.98 -39.12
CA LYS A 503 -24.83 22.38 -39.13
C LYS A 503 -23.87 23.26 -38.34
N GLU A 504 -23.81 24.53 -38.73
CA GLU A 504 -23.05 25.55 -38.02
C GLU A 504 -23.88 26.10 -36.85
N TYR A 505 -23.42 25.79 -35.63
CA TYR A 505 -23.92 26.38 -34.40
C TYR A 505 -22.82 27.25 -33.75
N PRO A 506 -23.18 28.23 -32.92
CA PRO A 506 -22.21 29.04 -32.17
C PRO A 506 -21.51 28.23 -31.06
N GLY A 507 -20.36 28.71 -30.58
CA GLY A 507 -19.68 28.16 -29.40
C GLY A 507 -18.89 26.87 -29.59
N LYS A 508 -18.55 26.50 -30.84
CA LYS A 508 -17.72 25.31 -31.11
C LYS A 508 -16.34 25.38 -30.44
N GLU A 509 -15.72 26.55 -30.51
CA GLU A 509 -14.39 26.81 -29.93
C GLU A 509 -14.40 26.63 -28.41
N THR A 510 -15.37 27.21 -27.70
CA THR A 510 -15.59 27.01 -26.26
C THR A 510 -15.66 25.53 -25.86
N ILE A 511 -16.32 24.67 -26.66
CA ILE A 511 -16.38 23.23 -26.40
C ILE A 511 -15.02 22.56 -26.61
N GLU A 512 -14.30 22.92 -27.67
CA GLU A 512 -12.99 22.33 -27.98
C GLU A 512 -11.93 22.73 -26.95
N GLU A 513 -11.91 24.00 -26.56
CA GLU A 513 -11.03 24.54 -25.51
C GLU A 513 -11.39 23.97 -24.13
N GLY A 514 -12.68 23.88 -23.80
CA GLY A 514 -13.15 23.29 -22.55
C GLY A 514 -12.73 21.83 -22.38
N ILE A 515 -12.85 21.01 -23.43
CA ILE A 515 -12.38 19.62 -23.43
C ILE A 515 -10.86 19.55 -23.19
N GLN A 516 -10.08 20.45 -23.80
CA GLN A 516 -8.62 20.48 -23.60
C GLN A 516 -8.25 20.94 -22.18
N LEU A 517 -8.89 21.99 -21.67
CA LEU A 517 -8.64 22.57 -20.35
C LEU A 517 -8.94 21.56 -19.23
N LEU A 518 -10.07 20.85 -19.33
CA LEU A 518 -10.48 19.81 -18.38
C LEU A 518 -9.69 18.51 -18.57
N GLY A 519 -9.25 18.22 -19.79
CA GLY A 519 -8.50 17.00 -20.12
C GLY A 519 -7.09 16.99 -19.53
N LYS A 520 -6.38 18.11 -19.56
CA LYS A 520 -4.98 18.21 -19.09
C LYS A 520 -4.74 17.68 -17.66
N PRO A 521 -5.53 18.06 -16.63
CA PRO A 521 -5.40 17.49 -15.28
C PRO A 521 -5.55 15.97 -15.23
N THR A 522 -6.37 15.37 -16.10
CA THR A 522 -6.63 13.92 -16.10
C THR A 522 -5.44 13.08 -16.58
N GLU A 523 -4.49 13.71 -17.28
CA GLU A 523 -3.28 13.06 -17.79
C GLU A 523 -2.10 13.15 -16.81
N MET A 524 -2.22 13.99 -15.77
CA MET A 524 -1.16 14.22 -14.80
C MET A 524 -1.09 13.10 -13.75
N LYS A 525 0.13 12.62 -13.49
CA LYS A 525 0.37 11.57 -12.47
C LYS A 525 0.63 12.10 -11.07
N ASN A 526 1.12 13.34 -10.95
CA ASN A 526 1.49 13.93 -9.66
C ASN A 526 0.32 14.81 -9.13
N PRO A 527 -0.26 14.48 -7.97
CA PRO A 527 -1.29 15.28 -7.30
C PRO A 527 -0.95 16.77 -7.16
N ALA A 528 0.27 17.11 -6.75
CA ALA A 528 0.67 18.50 -6.54
C ALA A 528 0.65 19.32 -7.84
N ASN A 529 0.94 18.69 -8.99
CA ASN A 529 0.88 19.34 -10.28
C ASN A 529 -0.55 19.64 -10.71
N ILE A 530 -1.51 18.78 -10.36
CA ILE A 530 -2.94 19.02 -10.63
C ILE A 530 -3.41 20.26 -9.88
N PHE A 531 -3.11 20.35 -8.58
CA PHE A 531 -3.45 21.52 -7.77
C PHE A 531 -2.83 22.81 -8.30
N LYS A 532 -1.56 22.78 -8.70
CA LYS A 532 -0.88 23.95 -9.31
C LYS A 532 -1.54 24.33 -10.63
N TYR A 533 -1.77 23.36 -11.51
CA TYR A 533 -2.40 23.61 -12.80
C TYR A 533 -3.78 24.26 -12.65
N VAL A 534 -4.63 23.72 -11.77
CA VAL A 534 -5.97 24.30 -11.52
C VAL A 534 -5.87 25.71 -10.95
N ALA A 535 -4.94 25.96 -10.03
CA ALA A 535 -4.73 27.28 -9.46
C ALA A 535 -4.19 28.31 -10.46
N ASP A 536 -3.36 27.87 -11.41
CA ASP A 536 -2.79 28.74 -12.45
C ASP A 536 -3.82 29.09 -13.54
N HIS A 537 -4.83 28.23 -13.77
CA HIS A 537 -5.86 28.39 -14.81
C HIS A 537 -7.25 28.72 -14.25
N VAL A 538 -7.35 29.26 -13.02
CA VAL A 538 -8.65 29.61 -12.40
C VAL A 538 -9.46 30.55 -13.29
N ALA A 539 -8.82 31.55 -13.89
CA ALA A 539 -9.49 32.50 -14.79
C ALA A 539 -10.12 31.78 -15.99
N ASP A 540 -9.38 30.88 -16.63
CA ASP A 540 -9.83 30.11 -17.79
C ASP A 540 -11.01 29.19 -17.44
N TYR A 541 -11.00 28.57 -16.25
CA TYR A 541 -12.12 27.74 -15.78
C TYR A 541 -13.39 28.55 -15.51
N LEU A 542 -13.25 29.77 -14.97
CA LEU A 542 -14.39 30.66 -14.73
C LEU A 542 -14.96 31.20 -16.04
N GLU A 543 -14.11 31.60 -16.98
CA GLU A 543 -14.52 32.00 -18.33
C GLU A 543 -15.25 30.87 -19.04
N LEU A 544 -14.72 29.63 -18.95
CA LEU A 544 -15.39 28.45 -19.48
C LEU A 544 -16.77 28.25 -18.84
N SER A 545 -16.93 28.44 -17.52
CA SER A 545 -18.24 28.33 -16.86
C SER A 545 -19.25 29.35 -17.40
N ASP A 546 -18.82 30.60 -17.53
CA ASP A 546 -19.64 31.71 -18.02
C ASP A 546 -20.07 31.52 -19.49
N GLU A 547 -19.19 31.00 -20.34
CA GLU A 547 -19.50 30.76 -21.76
C GLU A 547 -20.28 29.46 -21.99
N PHE A 548 -19.96 28.39 -21.25
CA PHE A 548 -20.56 27.09 -21.45
C PHE A 548 -21.99 26.99 -20.91
N ARG A 549 -22.33 27.68 -19.80
CA ARG A 549 -23.69 27.65 -19.22
C ARG A 549 -24.78 28.08 -20.24
N PRO A 550 -24.69 29.24 -20.91
CA PRO A 550 -25.63 29.62 -21.97
C PRO A 550 -25.63 28.65 -23.14
N LEU A 551 -24.47 28.12 -23.53
CA LEU A 551 -24.33 27.17 -24.63
C LEU A 551 -25.04 25.83 -24.33
N ARG A 552 -24.92 25.33 -23.09
CA ARG A 552 -25.62 24.13 -22.65
C ARG A 552 -27.14 24.34 -22.66
N THR A 553 -27.61 25.52 -22.23
CA THR A 553 -29.04 25.88 -22.29
C THR A 553 -29.54 25.99 -23.72
N PHE A 554 -28.71 26.50 -24.64
CA PHE A 554 -29.04 26.59 -26.06
C PHE A 554 -29.40 25.23 -26.67
N PHE A 555 -28.59 24.20 -26.41
CA PHE A 555 -28.79 22.86 -26.97
C PHE A 555 -29.91 22.05 -26.32
N ILE A 556 -30.16 22.24 -25.02
CA ILE A 556 -31.22 21.52 -24.29
C ILE A 556 -32.60 22.18 -24.49
N GLY A 557 -32.62 23.50 -24.68
CA GLY A 557 -33.86 24.28 -24.79
C GLY A 557 -34.40 24.44 -26.21
N LYS A 558 -35.45 25.26 -26.34
CA LYS A 558 -36.08 25.64 -27.63
C LYS A 558 -35.22 26.58 -28.48
N GLN A 559 -34.16 27.14 -27.91
CA GLN A 559 -33.27 28.08 -28.62
C GLN A 559 -32.63 27.46 -29.87
N LYS A 560 -32.22 26.18 -29.80
CA LYS A 560 -31.75 25.43 -30.96
C LYS A 560 -32.81 25.36 -32.08
N GLU A 561 -34.08 25.13 -31.72
CA GLU A 561 -35.18 25.05 -32.69
C GLU A 561 -35.42 26.41 -33.36
N HIS A 562 -35.41 27.50 -32.59
CA HIS A 562 -35.53 28.86 -33.11
C HIS A 562 -34.37 29.23 -34.04
N TRP A 563 -33.15 28.85 -33.67
CA TRP A 563 -31.94 29.01 -34.48
C TRP A 563 -32.04 28.25 -35.80
N ASP A 564 -32.41 26.97 -35.73
CA ASP A 564 -32.63 26.12 -36.91
C ASP A 564 -33.71 26.69 -37.83
N ASN A 565 -34.79 27.23 -37.27
CA ASN A 565 -35.85 27.86 -38.05
C ASN A 565 -35.33 29.12 -38.76
N ALA A 566 -34.62 30.00 -38.06
CA ALA A 566 -34.02 31.19 -38.64
C ALA A 566 -33.03 30.86 -39.77
N LEU A 567 -32.15 29.87 -39.57
CA LEU A 567 -31.24 29.38 -40.62
C LEU A 567 -31.99 28.91 -41.86
N ARG A 568 -33.09 28.15 -41.69
CA ARG A 568 -33.92 27.71 -42.83
C ARG A 568 -34.53 28.89 -43.58
N LYS A 569 -35.07 29.89 -42.86
CA LYS A 569 -35.68 31.09 -43.49
C LYS A 569 -34.65 31.94 -44.22
N VAL A 570 -33.47 32.14 -43.62
CA VAL A 570 -32.34 32.82 -44.28
C VAL A 570 -31.93 32.06 -45.54
N LYS A 571 -31.86 30.73 -45.51
CA LYS A 571 -31.53 29.93 -46.69
C LYS A 571 -32.56 30.06 -47.81
N ILE A 572 -33.86 29.95 -47.48
CA ILE A 572 -34.96 30.15 -48.45
C ILE A 572 -34.83 31.53 -49.12
N PHE A 573 -34.56 32.57 -48.34
CA PHE A 573 -34.35 33.90 -48.89
C PHE A 573 -33.12 33.97 -49.80
N GLU A 574 -31.96 33.45 -49.39
CA GLU A 574 -30.75 33.48 -50.21
C GLU A 574 -30.91 32.72 -51.54
N ASP A 575 -31.62 31.59 -51.53
CA ASP A 575 -31.92 30.81 -52.74
C ASP A 575 -32.82 31.59 -53.73
N SER A 576 -33.70 32.46 -53.23
CA SER A 576 -34.63 33.26 -54.04
C SER A 576 -34.26 34.75 -54.18
N LYS A 577 -33.16 35.21 -53.57
CA LYS A 577 -32.83 36.64 -53.39
C LYS A 577 -32.76 37.44 -54.70
N ILE A 578 -32.30 36.82 -55.78
CA ILE A 578 -32.16 37.47 -57.09
C ILE A 578 -33.51 37.92 -57.65
N PHE A 579 -34.59 37.21 -57.29
CA PHE A 579 -35.93 37.45 -57.83
C PHE A 579 -36.79 38.32 -56.92
N ILE A 580 -36.38 38.53 -55.67
CA ILE A 580 -37.17 39.22 -54.65
C ILE A 580 -36.58 40.61 -54.41
N VAL A 581 -37.37 41.66 -54.66
CA VAL A 581 -37.01 43.04 -54.34
C VAL A 581 -37.96 43.57 -53.27
N ASN A 582 -37.64 43.29 -52.00
CA ASN A 582 -38.43 43.77 -50.86
C ASN A 582 -37.50 44.29 -49.74
N PRO A 583 -37.38 45.63 -49.56
CA PRO A 583 -36.49 46.22 -48.57
C PRO A 583 -36.81 45.88 -47.11
N GLU A 584 -38.07 45.53 -46.80
CA GLU A 584 -38.47 45.14 -45.45
C GLU A 584 -38.02 43.70 -45.13
N LEU A 585 -38.22 42.78 -46.08
CA LEU A 585 -37.76 41.40 -45.97
C LEU A 585 -36.23 41.33 -45.86
N GLU A 586 -35.51 42.12 -46.66
CA GLU A 586 -34.05 42.24 -46.60
C GLU A 586 -33.55 42.70 -45.22
N LYS A 587 -34.22 43.68 -44.60
CA LYS A 587 -33.89 44.15 -43.24
C LYS A 587 -34.10 43.07 -42.18
N ILE A 588 -35.19 42.30 -42.29
CA ILE A 588 -35.49 41.21 -41.35
C ILE A 588 -34.44 40.11 -41.49
N VAL A 589 -34.10 39.71 -42.72
CA VAL A 589 -33.05 38.71 -42.99
C VAL A 589 -31.69 39.20 -42.51
N HIS A 590 -31.35 40.48 -42.72
CA HIS A 590 -30.13 41.07 -42.20
C HIS A 590 -30.09 41.04 -40.66
N SER A 591 -31.21 41.32 -40.00
CA SER A 591 -31.32 41.23 -38.54
C SER A 591 -31.15 39.79 -38.05
N MET A 592 -31.78 38.81 -38.71
CA MET A 592 -31.57 37.39 -38.42
C MET A 592 -30.10 36.99 -38.60
N LYS A 593 -29.45 37.38 -39.72
CA LYS A 593 -28.02 37.11 -39.95
C LYS A 593 -27.12 37.74 -38.89
N ASN A 594 -27.42 38.96 -38.45
CA ASN A 594 -26.65 39.62 -37.40
C ASN A 594 -26.76 38.87 -36.07
N ILE A 595 -27.94 38.34 -35.73
CA ILE A 595 -28.12 37.50 -34.54
C ILE A 595 -27.38 36.17 -34.71
N LEU A 596 -27.45 35.55 -35.89
CA LEU A 596 -26.80 34.27 -36.20
C LEU A 596 -25.26 34.33 -36.18
N ASN A 597 -24.68 35.52 -36.36
CA ASN A 597 -23.23 35.74 -36.32
C ASN A 597 -22.72 36.20 -34.95
N LYS A 598 -23.59 36.38 -33.95
CA LYS A 598 -23.21 36.85 -32.62
C LYS A 598 -23.07 35.70 -31.61
N PRO A 599 -22.26 35.89 -30.56
CA PRO A 599 -22.16 34.92 -29.46
C PRO A 599 -23.49 34.72 -28.73
N ILE A 600 -23.74 33.50 -28.24
CA ILE A 600 -24.98 33.15 -27.50
C ILE A 600 -25.18 34.01 -26.24
N LYS A 601 -24.09 34.41 -25.60
CA LYS A 601 -24.10 35.19 -24.34
C LYS A 601 -24.84 36.53 -24.45
N ASP A 602 -24.99 37.09 -25.64
CA ASP A 602 -25.73 38.34 -25.86
C ASP A 602 -27.26 38.19 -25.69
N ASN A 603 -27.77 36.96 -25.53
CA ASN A 603 -29.20 36.65 -25.32
C ASN A 603 -30.14 37.23 -26.41
N LEU A 604 -29.64 37.36 -27.65
CA LEU A 604 -30.39 37.87 -28.81
C LEU A 604 -31.23 36.79 -29.51
N ILE A 605 -31.02 35.52 -29.17
CA ILE A 605 -31.74 34.38 -29.78
C ILE A 605 -33.24 34.45 -29.50
N LYS A 606 -33.65 35.07 -28.39
CA LYS A 606 -35.05 35.29 -28.03
C LYS A 606 -35.82 36.15 -29.04
N ASP A 607 -35.13 36.94 -29.86
CA ASP A 607 -35.72 37.83 -30.86
C ASP A 607 -35.92 37.11 -32.22
N LEU A 608 -35.27 35.95 -32.43
CA LEU A 608 -35.40 35.16 -33.67
C LEU A 608 -36.84 34.71 -33.97
N PRO A 609 -37.65 34.22 -33.00
CA PRO A 609 -39.05 33.85 -33.26
C PRO A 609 -39.84 34.97 -33.93
N GLY A 610 -39.79 36.19 -33.39
CA GLY A 610 -40.48 37.35 -33.95
C GLY A 610 -40.00 37.73 -35.35
N HIS A 611 -38.69 37.64 -35.60
CA HIS A 611 -38.16 37.83 -36.96
C HIS A 611 -38.61 36.72 -37.93
N THR A 612 -38.68 35.46 -37.49
CA THR A 612 -39.13 34.35 -38.33
C THR A 612 -40.63 34.40 -38.64
N GLU A 613 -41.46 34.85 -37.70
CA GLU A 613 -42.90 35.04 -37.91
C GLU A 613 -43.15 36.13 -38.96
N ARG A 614 -42.53 37.30 -38.79
CA ARG A 614 -42.64 38.40 -39.75
C ARG A 614 -42.05 38.05 -41.12
N PHE A 615 -41.00 37.23 -41.16
CA PHE A 615 -40.48 36.68 -42.41
C PHE A 615 -41.54 35.85 -43.12
N VAL A 616 -42.24 34.95 -42.41
CA VAL A 616 -43.25 34.07 -43.00
C VAL A 616 -44.42 34.87 -43.55
N GLU A 617 -44.89 35.89 -42.83
CA GLU A 617 -45.96 36.78 -43.29
C GLU A 617 -45.60 37.45 -44.62
N ILE A 618 -44.49 38.19 -44.65
CA ILE A 618 -44.07 38.95 -45.85
C ILE A 618 -43.71 38.01 -47.01
N TYR A 619 -43.04 36.89 -46.71
CA TYR A 619 -42.60 35.95 -47.74
C TYR A 619 -43.78 35.19 -48.36
N ASN A 620 -44.81 34.83 -47.59
CA ASN A 620 -46.00 34.18 -48.15
C ASN A 620 -46.78 35.13 -49.06
N ASP A 621 -46.94 36.41 -48.69
CA ASP A 621 -47.59 37.41 -49.54
C ASP A 621 -46.83 37.60 -50.85
N LEU A 622 -45.50 37.67 -50.79
CA LEU A 622 -44.65 37.72 -51.98
C LEU A 622 -44.79 36.45 -52.82
N LEU A 623 -44.73 35.27 -52.19
CA LEU A 623 -44.86 34.00 -52.88
C LEU A 623 -46.18 33.93 -53.64
N GLN A 624 -47.30 34.33 -53.02
CA GLN A 624 -48.61 34.40 -53.68
C GLN A 624 -48.58 35.38 -54.87
N HIS A 625 -47.98 36.56 -54.70
CA HIS A 625 -47.83 37.54 -55.78
C HIS A 625 -47.05 37.00 -56.99
N TYR A 626 -46.03 36.16 -56.78
CA TYR A 626 -45.30 35.49 -57.86
C TYR A 626 -46.04 34.26 -58.41
N THR A 627 -46.84 33.56 -57.62
CA THR A 627 -47.60 32.39 -58.05
C THR A 627 -48.74 32.77 -59.01
N GLU A 628 -49.45 33.86 -58.77
CA GLU A 628 -50.60 34.29 -59.59
C GLU A 628 -50.26 34.43 -61.10
N PRO A 629 -49.21 35.18 -61.51
CA PRO A 629 -48.81 35.25 -62.93
C PRO A 629 -48.38 33.91 -63.52
N VAL A 630 -47.79 33.02 -62.72
CA VAL A 630 -47.35 31.69 -63.18
C VAL A 630 -48.57 30.79 -63.44
N LEU A 631 -49.57 30.82 -62.55
CA LEU A 631 -50.83 30.11 -62.75
C LEU A 631 -51.56 30.63 -63.98
N GLN A 632 -51.62 31.95 -64.17
CA GLN A 632 -52.19 32.55 -65.37
C GLN A 632 -51.44 32.09 -66.64
N ALA A 633 -50.11 32.08 -66.63
CA ALA A 633 -49.32 31.62 -67.77
C ALA A 633 -49.54 30.12 -68.08
N ILE A 634 -49.75 29.29 -67.06
CA ILE A 634 -50.12 27.87 -67.24
C ILE A 634 -51.52 27.75 -67.85
N GLU A 635 -52.49 28.53 -67.37
CA GLU A 635 -53.86 28.55 -67.87
C GLU A 635 -53.91 29.03 -69.32
N ASP A 636 -53.21 30.12 -69.65
CA ASP A 636 -53.12 30.65 -71.02
C ASP A 636 -52.47 29.62 -71.96
N ALA A 637 -51.41 28.95 -71.51
CA ALA A 637 -50.76 27.87 -72.24
C ALA A 637 -51.69 26.67 -72.47
N GLN A 638 -52.47 26.29 -71.46
CA GLN A 638 -53.47 25.23 -71.55
C GLN A 638 -54.57 25.61 -72.54
N ASN A 639 -55.17 26.79 -72.39
CA ASN A 639 -56.24 27.29 -73.26
C ASN A 639 -55.80 27.32 -74.73
N ARG A 640 -54.58 27.80 -75.01
CA ARG A 640 -54.02 27.83 -76.37
C ARG A 640 -53.90 26.44 -77.01
N VAL A 641 -53.50 25.43 -76.23
CA VAL A 641 -53.42 24.03 -76.70
C VAL A 641 -54.81 23.44 -76.91
N GLU A 642 -55.76 23.73 -76.01
CA GLU A 642 -57.14 23.27 -76.12
C GLU A 642 -57.86 23.90 -77.33
N ASP A 643 -57.67 25.20 -77.59
CA ASP A 643 -58.22 25.91 -78.75
C ASP A 643 -57.71 25.32 -80.09
N GLU A 644 -56.45 24.88 -80.15
CA GLU A 644 -55.88 24.23 -81.34
C GLU A 644 -56.46 22.82 -81.59
N LEU A 645 -56.90 22.16 -80.51
CA LEU A 645 -57.57 20.86 -80.54
C LEU A 645 -59.07 20.98 -80.86
N GLN A 646 -59.71 22.10 -80.51
CA GLN A 646 -61.14 22.31 -80.77
C GLN A 646 -61.46 22.18 -82.26
N GLY A 647 -62.51 21.40 -82.58
CA GLY A 647 -62.94 21.14 -83.95
C GLY A 647 -62.15 20.05 -84.68
N THR A 648 -61.30 19.29 -83.98
CA THR A 648 -60.55 18.15 -84.55
C THR A 648 -61.04 16.81 -84.00
N ASP A 649 -60.88 15.72 -84.75
CA ASP A 649 -61.23 14.35 -84.29
C ASP A 649 -60.25 13.78 -83.23
N LEU A 650 -59.24 14.57 -82.83
CA LEU A 650 -58.18 14.18 -81.91
C LEU A 650 -58.47 14.54 -80.44
N VAL A 651 -59.57 15.27 -80.19
CA VAL A 651 -59.96 15.77 -78.86
C VAL A 651 -60.07 14.65 -77.84
N ASP A 652 -60.81 13.58 -78.13
CA ASP A 652 -61.05 12.48 -77.19
C ASP A 652 -59.77 11.68 -76.85
N LYS A 653 -58.77 11.71 -77.74
CA LYS A 653 -57.52 10.95 -77.59
C LYS A 653 -56.45 11.70 -76.80
N LEU A 654 -56.28 13.00 -77.05
CA LEU A 654 -55.13 13.78 -76.54
C LEU A 654 -55.48 14.70 -75.36
N LEU A 655 -56.70 15.25 -75.33
CA LEU A 655 -57.12 16.24 -74.33
C LEU A 655 -56.98 15.75 -72.87
N PRO A 656 -57.35 14.50 -72.50
CA PRO A 656 -57.20 14.03 -71.12
C PRO A 656 -55.74 14.04 -70.64
N SER A 657 -54.80 13.65 -71.51
CA SER A 657 -53.38 13.60 -71.15
C SER A 657 -52.78 15.00 -71.03
N TYR A 658 -53.19 15.95 -71.88
CA TYR A 658 -52.69 17.32 -71.83
C TYR A 658 -53.21 18.07 -70.60
N ARG A 659 -54.50 17.91 -70.27
CA ARG A 659 -55.08 18.46 -69.04
C ARG A 659 -54.39 17.93 -67.79
N GLN A 660 -54.05 16.63 -67.75
CA GLN A 660 -53.31 16.07 -66.62
C GLN A 660 -51.90 16.66 -66.50
N ALA A 661 -51.22 16.91 -67.62
CA ALA A 661 -49.89 17.49 -67.61
C ALA A 661 -49.89 18.95 -67.13
N PHE A 662 -50.85 19.78 -67.57
CA PHE A 662 -51.02 21.14 -67.06
C PHE A 662 -51.48 21.16 -65.60
N LYS A 663 -52.37 20.25 -65.20
CA LYS A 663 -52.75 20.08 -63.78
C LYS A 663 -51.54 19.77 -62.90
N ASN A 664 -50.63 18.90 -63.33
CA ASN A 664 -49.40 18.63 -62.58
C ASN A 664 -48.51 19.88 -62.45
N LEU A 665 -48.52 20.80 -63.43
CA LEU A 665 -47.81 22.08 -63.33
C LEU A 665 -48.49 23.05 -62.37
N ILE A 666 -49.84 23.08 -62.36
CA ILE A 666 -50.62 23.84 -61.37
C ILE A 666 -50.31 23.34 -59.96
N ASP A 667 -50.42 22.03 -59.72
CA ASP A 667 -50.12 21.41 -58.42
C ASP A 667 -48.68 21.71 -57.98
N LYS A 668 -47.73 21.73 -58.93
CA LYS A 668 -46.31 22.08 -58.69
C LYS A 668 -46.10 23.56 -58.39
N ALA A 669 -46.86 24.46 -59.02
CA ALA A 669 -46.82 25.89 -58.74
C ALA A 669 -47.42 26.19 -57.36
N GLU A 670 -48.60 25.67 -57.05
CA GLU A 670 -49.29 25.88 -55.77
C GLU A 670 -48.51 25.32 -54.56
N SER A 671 -47.79 24.22 -54.76
CA SER A 671 -46.97 23.61 -53.71
C SER A 671 -45.53 24.16 -53.61
N SER A 672 -45.13 25.08 -54.49
CA SER A 672 -43.78 25.64 -54.48
C SER A 672 -43.63 26.69 -53.38
N VAL A 673 -42.59 26.55 -52.56
CA VAL A 673 -42.22 27.50 -51.49
C VAL A 673 -41.04 28.41 -51.89
N ASP A 674 -40.63 28.34 -53.16
CA ASP A 674 -39.42 28.98 -53.68
C ASP A 674 -39.75 29.73 -54.98
N VAL A 675 -39.50 31.03 -54.98
CA VAL A 675 -39.79 31.93 -56.10
C VAL A 675 -38.94 31.58 -57.33
N ALA A 676 -37.71 31.10 -57.15
CA ALA A 676 -36.86 30.69 -58.27
C ALA A 676 -37.42 29.44 -58.96
N LYS A 677 -37.98 28.50 -58.18
CA LYS A 677 -38.66 27.31 -58.72
C LYS A 677 -39.95 27.69 -59.44
N LEU A 678 -40.73 28.65 -58.93
CA LEU A 678 -41.94 29.15 -59.60
C LEU A 678 -41.64 29.72 -61.00
N ASN A 679 -40.58 30.51 -61.14
CA ASN A 679 -40.14 31.02 -62.45
C ASN A 679 -39.75 29.88 -63.43
N THR A 680 -39.18 28.80 -62.90
CA THR A 680 -38.88 27.62 -63.71
C THR A 680 -40.16 26.92 -64.18
N VAL A 681 -41.20 26.85 -63.34
CA VAL A 681 -42.51 26.27 -63.72
C VAL A 681 -43.16 27.06 -64.85
N SER A 682 -43.06 28.40 -64.85
CA SER A 682 -43.55 29.22 -65.98
C SER A 682 -42.86 28.86 -67.30
N LEU A 683 -41.55 28.63 -67.29
CA LEU A 683 -40.80 28.18 -68.47
C LEU A 683 -41.18 26.75 -68.90
N GLU A 684 -41.42 25.86 -67.94
CA GLU A 684 -41.92 24.51 -68.19
C GLU A 684 -43.28 24.54 -68.89
N ALA A 685 -44.18 25.44 -68.46
CA ALA A 685 -45.50 25.62 -69.07
C ALA A 685 -45.41 26.05 -70.54
N ASP A 686 -44.57 27.04 -70.85
CA ASP A 686 -44.34 27.49 -72.23
C ASP A 686 -43.71 26.40 -73.11
N THR A 687 -42.76 25.65 -72.56
CA THR A 687 -42.13 24.51 -73.26
C THR A 687 -43.15 23.40 -73.53
N LEU A 688 -44.03 23.13 -72.57
CA LEU A 688 -45.08 22.13 -72.69
C LEU A 688 -46.13 22.53 -73.74
N LYS A 689 -46.53 23.81 -73.74
CA LYS A 689 -47.39 24.43 -74.79
C LYS A 689 -46.84 24.14 -76.18
N VAL A 690 -45.59 24.55 -76.44
CA VAL A 690 -44.95 24.37 -77.77
C VAL A 690 -44.87 22.90 -78.16
N ARG A 691 -44.53 22.01 -77.21
CA ARG A 691 -44.47 20.57 -77.46
C ARG A 691 -45.83 19.99 -77.88
N PHE A 692 -46.91 20.34 -77.17
CA PHE A 692 -48.24 19.84 -77.50
C PHE A 692 -48.77 20.42 -78.81
N LEU A 693 -48.54 21.70 -79.11
CA LEU A 693 -48.91 22.28 -80.43
C LEU A 693 -48.20 21.59 -81.59
N ALA A 694 -46.92 21.23 -81.44
CA ALA A 694 -46.18 20.48 -82.43
C ALA A 694 -46.70 19.03 -82.59
N GLU A 695 -47.09 18.38 -81.49
CA GLU A 695 -47.70 17.05 -81.53
C GLU A 695 -49.06 17.06 -82.23
N ILE A 696 -49.92 18.04 -81.91
CA ILE A 696 -51.21 18.25 -82.58
C ILE A 696 -51.01 18.46 -84.08
N SER A 697 -50.07 19.32 -84.48
CA SER A 697 -49.76 19.56 -85.90
C SER A 697 -49.33 18.29 -86.63
N LYS A 698 -48.48 17.48 -86.00
CA LYS A 698 -48.00 16.20 -86.57
C LYS A 698 -49.12 15.16 -86.71
N GLU A 699 -50.04 15.08 -85.74
CA GLU A 699 -51.18 14.17 -85.83
C GLU A 699 -52.24 14.67 -86.84
N LYS A 700 -52.42 16.00 -86.99
CA LYS A 700 -53.23 16.59 -88.08
C LYS A 700 -52.65 16.26 -89.46
N GLU A 701 -51.32 16.31 -89.63
CA GLU A 701 -50.65 15.94 -90.89
C GLU A 701 -50.83 14.46 -91.25
N LYS A 702 -50.82 13.55 -90.25
CA LYS A 702 -51.10 12.12 -90.48
C LYS A 702 -52.54 11.82 -90.88
N ALA A 703 -53.50 12.68 -90.50
CA ALA A 703 -54.91 12.52 -90.86
C ALA A 703 -55.19 12.95 -92.32
N ILE A 704 -54.25 13.65 -92.98
CA ILE A 704 -54.32 14.08 -94.39
C ILE A 704 -53.44 13.15 -95.25
N GLU A 705 -53.68 11.84 -95.20
CA GLU A 705 -53.27 10.95 -96.31
C GLU A 705 -54.39 10.92 -97.37
N PRO A 706 -54.09 10.96 -98.68
CA PRO A 706 -55.10 11.04 -99.71
C PRO A 706 -55.98 9.78 -99.71
N VAL A 707 -57.26 9.97 -99.39
CA VAL A 707 -58.34 9.04 -99.73
C VAL A 707 -58.35 8.93 -101.27
N VAL A 708 -58.09 7.73 -101.80
CA VAL A 708 -58.26 7.43 -103.23
C VAL A 708 -59.65 6.82 -103.43
N PRO A 709 -60.60 7.46 -104.15
CA PRO A 709 -61.76 6.76 -104.69
C PRO A 709 -61.52 6.33 -106.15
N ILE A 710 -62.01 5.13 -106.44
CA ILE A 710 -61.88 4.30 -107.65
C ILE A 710 -62.62 4.90 -108.86
N THR A 711 -62.16 4.66 -110.12
CA THR A 711 -62.93 4.14 -111.29
C THR A 711 -62.24 4.38 -112.65
N GLY A 712 -62.58 3.54 -113.64
CA GLY A 712 -61.98 3.48 -114.96
C GLY A 712 -62.15 4.73 -115.84
N GLU A 713 -61.15 4.88 -116.71
CA GLU A 713 -61.08 5.65 -117.97
C GLU A 713 -61.74 7.04 -118.04
N GLY A 714 -60.90 8.09 -118.04
CA GLY A 714 -61.22 9.34 -118.76
C GLY A 714 -60.72 10.68 -118.19
N LYS A 715 -59.39 10.91 -118.22
CA LYS A 715 -58.64 12.20 -118.16
C LYS A 715 -59.20 13.39 -117.36
N ILE A 716 -58.55 13.73 -116.22
CA ILE A 716 -58.08 15.09 -115.83
C ILE A 716 -56.79 14.95 -114.98
N LYS A 717 -55.79 15.83 -115.16
CA LYS A 717 -54.60 15.97 -114.29
C LYS A 717 -54.97 16.65 -112.95
N PRO A 718 -54.62 16.09 -111.78
CA PRO A 718 -54.51 16.85 -110.55
C PRO A 718 -53.06 17.31 -110.33
N ILE A 719 -52.88 18.62 -110.15
CA ILE A 719 -51.69 19.21 -109.53
C ILE A 719 -51.82 18.92 -108.03
N GLY A 720 -51.10 17.91 -107.54
CA GLY A 720 -50.99 17.64 -106.11
C GLY A 720 -50.00 18.63 -105.50
N VAL A 721 -50.52 19.67 -104.84
CA VAL A 721 -49.72 20.54 -103.97
C VAL A 721 -49.36 19.71 -102.74
N LYS A 722 -48.06 19.57 -102.42
CA LYS A 722 -47.62 18.97 -101.15
C LYS A 722 -48.24 19.78 -100.00
N PRO A 723 -48.87 19.16 -98.98
CA PRO A 723 -49.32 19.89 -97.82
C PRO A 723 -48.11 20.50 -97.10
N LYS A 724 -48.23 21.77 -96.70
CA LYS A 724 -47.18 22.48 -95.97
C LYS A 724 -47.10 21.97 -94.53
N THR A 725 -45.88 21.81 -94.00
CA THR A 725 -45.65 21.37 -92.62
C THR A 725 -45.79 22.53 -91.64
N ASN A 726 -46.47 22.32 -90.50
CA ASN A 726 -46.62 23.36 -89.47
C ASN A 726 -45.45 23.30 -88.46
N LYS A 727 -44.73 24.41 -88.28
CA LYS A 727 -43.62 24.56 -87.34
C LYS A 727 -43.94 25.66 -86.33
N HIS A 728 -44.12 25.30 -85.06
CA HIS A 728 -44.34 26.28 -83.98
C HIS A 728 -43.02 26.71 -83.36
N VAL A 729 -42.77 28.01 -83.27
CA VAL A 729 -41.54 28.60 -82.73
C VAL A 729 -41.90 29.70 -81.73
N SER A 730 -41.28 29.69 -80.54
CA SER A 730 -41.46 30.75 -79.54
C SER A 730 -40.81 32.06 -80.01
N ILE A 731 -41.48 33.20 -79.77
CA ILE A 731 -40.94 34.54 -80.07
C ILE A 731 -39.57 34.79 -79.43
N LYS A 732 -39.29 34.18 -78.26
CA LYS A 732 -38.00 34.27 -77.56
C LYS A 732 -36.84 33.64 -78.34
N ALA A 733 -37.11 32.64 -79.18
CA ALA A 733 -36.10 32.05 -80.05
C ALA A 733 -35.73 32.97 -81.24
N ILE A 734 -36.65 33.86 -81.63
CA ILE A 734 -36.49 34.77 -82.77
C ILE A 734 -35.88 36.10 -82.31
N ASN A 735 -36.35 36.61 -81.16
CA ASN A 735 -35.85 37.80 -80.50
C ASN A 735 -35.20 37.47 -79.13
N PRO A 736 -33.90 37.13 -79.08
CA PRO A 736 -33.15 36.85 -77.87
C PRO A 736 -32.69 38.12 -77.14
N ALA A 737 -32.93 39.31 -77.69
CA ALA A 737 -32.58 40.55 -77.02
C ALA A 737 -33.56 40.79 -75.86
N THR A 738 -33.03 40.87 -74.63
CA THR A 738 -33.81 41.09 -73.41
C THR A 738 -34.25 42.54 -73.22
N THR A 739 -33.63 43.51 -73.91
CA THR A 739 -34.03 44.92 -73.87
C THR A 739 -33.64 45.62 -75.16
N TRP A 740 -34.51 46.49 -75.68
CA TRP A 740 -34.19 47.42 -76.77
C TRP A 740 -33.99 48.81 -76.16
N GLN A 741 -32.82 49.41 -76.36
CA GLN A 741 -32.56 50.79 -75.98
C GLN A 741 -32.72 51.65 -77.23
N ILE A 742 -33.73 52.50 -77.25
CA ILE A 742 -34.11 53.30 -78.41
C ILE A 742 -33.89 54.77 -78.06
N GLU A 743 -32.88 55.39 -78.66
CA GLU A 743 -32.59 56.82 -78.50
C GLU A 743 -32.86 57.59 -79.79
N THR A 744 -32.79 56.90 -80.93
CA THR A 744 -32.97 57.47 -82.27
C THR A 744 -33.89 56.59 -83.12
N LYS A 745 -34.45 57.18 -84.19
CA LYS A 745 -35.25 56.42 -85.17
C LYS A 745 -34.46 55.32 -85.86
N GLN A 746 -33.14 55.47 -85.94
CA GLN A 746 -32.26 54.51 -86.62
C GLN A 746 -32.12 53.22 -85.80
N ASP A 747 -32.20 53.31 -84.47
CA ASP A 747 -32.17 52.15 -83.57
C ASP A 747 -33.39 51.25 -83.79
N VAL A 748 -34.57 51.85 -83.98
CA VAL A 748 -35.82 51.10 -84.28
C VAL A 748 -35.69 50.31 -85.57
N GLU A 749 -35.21 50.95 -86.64
CA GLU A 749 -35.02 50.30 -87.94
C GLU A 749 -33.99 49.17 -87.87
N GLN A 750 -32.94 49.33 -87.04
CA GLN A 750 -31.93 48.29 -86.84
C GLN A 750 -32.49 47.07 -86.10
N TYR A 751 -33.26 47.29 -85.03
CA TYR A 751 -33.90 46.20 -84.29
C TYR A 751 -34.94 45.46 -85.12
N LEU A 752 -35.81 46.21 -85.82
CA LEU A 752 -36.80 45.62 -86.72
C LEU A 752 -36.15 44.92 -87.91
N GLY A 753 -35.06 45.46 -88.46
CA GLY A 753 -34.28 44.84 -89.53
C GLY A 753 -33.68 43.50 -89.10
N THR A 754 -33.16 43.41 -87.88
CA THR A 754 -32.61 42.17 -87.31
C THR A 754 -33.70 41.13 -87.06
N LEU A 755 -34.83 41.54 -86.49
CA LEU A 755 -35.99 40.68 -86.28
C LEU A 755 -36.52 40.15 -87.61
N ARG A 756 -36.64 41.02 -88.60
CA ARG A 756 -37.08 40.68 -89.96
C ARG A 756 -36.16 39.68 -90.63
N ALA A 757 -34.84 39.87 -90.55
CA ALA A 757 -33.87 38.93 -91.14
C ALA A 757 -34.05 37.51 -90.58
N ARG A 758 -34.23 37.39 -89.26
CA ARG A 758 -34.42 36.09 -88.60
C ARG A 758 -35.75 35.43 -88.93
N LEU A 759 -36.81 36.22 -89.06
CA LEU A 759 -38.11 35.72 -89.53
C LEU A 759 -38.03 35.18 -90.96
N ILE A 760 -37.24 35.83 -91.82
CA ILE A 760 -37.00 35.39 -93.20
C ILE A 760 -36.15 34.10 -93.22
N ASP A 761 -35.09 34.03 -92.43
CA ASP A 761 -34.22 32.84 -92.36
C ASP A 761 -34.97 31.57 -91.87
N MET A 762 -36.05 31.73 -91.10
CA MET A 762 -36.86 30.62 -90.61
C MET A 762 -37.90 30.09 -91.63
N LEU A 763 -38.12 30.79 -92.75
CA LEU A 763 -39.05 30.38 -93.79
C LEU A 763 -38.39 29.40 -94.77
N GLU A 764 -38.64 28.11 -94.59
CA GLU A 764 -38.26 27.03 -95.52
C GLU A 764 -39.38 26.78 -96.56
N GLU A 765 -39.03 26.27 -97.75
CA GLU A 765 -40.03 25.85 -98.74
C GLU A 765 -40.98 24.80 -98.14
N ASP A 766 -42.27 24.91 -98.46
CA ASP A 766 -43.35 24.04 -97.95
C ASP A 766 -43.54 24.03 -96.42
N THR A 767 -43.15 25.08 -95.68
CA THR A 767 -43.37 25.19 -94.22
C THR A 767 -44.28 26.39 -93.85
N ILE A 768 -45.18 26.23 -92.87
CA ILE A 768 -45.92 27.30 -92.18
C ILE A 768 -45.29 27.48 -90.81
N VAL A 769 -44.75 28.67 -90.52
CA VAL A 769 -44.16 28.99 -89.22
C VAL A 769 -45.16 29.74 -88.35
N ASN A 770 -45.62 29.10 -87.28
CA ASN A 770 -46.49 29.70 -86.27
C ASN A 770 -45.62 30.25 -85.14
N ILE A 771 -45.71 31.57 -84.90
CA ILE A 771 -44.92 32.23 -83.86
C ILE A 771 -45.78 32.32 -82.60
N GLU A 772 -45.37 31.60 -81.56
CA GLU A 772 -46.06 31.60 -80.28
C GLU A 772 -45.46 32.68 -79.37
N PHE A 773 -46.34 33.53 -78.82
CA PHE A 773 -45.97 34.61 -77.91
C PHE A 773 -46.03 34.16 -76.44
#